data_AF-A0A7Y5Q7I1-F1
#
_entry.id   AF-A0A7Y5Q7I1-F1
#
_cell.length_a   1.000
_cell.length_b   1.000
_cell.length_c   1.000
_cell.angle_alpha   90.00
_cell.angle_beta   90.00
_cell.angle_gamma   90.00
#
_symmetry.space_group_name_H-M   'P 1'
#
loop_
_entity.id
_entity.type
_entity.pdbx_description
1 polymer ?
#
loop_
_entity_poly.entity_id
_entity_poly.type
_entity_poly.pdbx_seq_one_letter_code
_entity_poly.pdbx_strand_id
1 'polypeptide(L)'
;PGGRGAALLVEAKFRELGLRNIRRQPFLVPVPETRTAVLQAGDRLFNLASLAPNLVRLSAVPAAGLLNRPLVYAAQGQLSPLRGMDLNDAIVLMDFDTGHRWLDLALLGAAAVVFVEPEQRMTRGEAQRKVLNVPLDLPRFYLDRGSFEAIRASAGASPGQPFTLPGASLAAQADWRIAEAANIIGLLPGSDPELKRECLVVSSYFDSSSMVIERGPGAEQAGGLAALLETIRILSAQRPKRSILFVAFDGHCQALAGARTLAGTLRRAHTRDRWPEALAMMREEDEKRLKRLEGLLAAPRDERLTPEEDAVYRQELARQIEFGRQDMAFAEQFYAEHDFVLQVSLDLSSGSERVGVFHTGHFYANDKLTRFLSPLGKLFEGYATEAGLKSVQDCITPAQEQNWDSWVPDQFATDAEPFTEAARPSISLFTIADARPLVDTPADTPDRVNFGQLMDQVRGVVAALAGAADDPALVTGGLGRLKRMPYRYQPLTGMIYEFERKKTFLPNTPVPHALVVLKSPAIAMMGVRTDLMTMADVRGDFELLGYPDDAALKADAFGVEPGSGRIIYAPDLGPEGETKYPREVKGRQGLRRPLLVFPCNALNLYDLIDERYFETLQQMFIYDARTDSEPRSFGYELPVHSPPARVTGTVSASYVEPVAVVFAPLQTKVKVTMGMGLLGLRMILTNSSPERPEGVGFDPVAQPRLARTSYQIASDMWVIDQSRMERQKVYGISSTRLSELHTKAKEFLDEARTALEARDWERFVAASRAAWAYEARAYPDVQGTEADTIKGVLFYLALLLPFAFFIERLVFGAPRIKEQILWTVSVFLVVYIGLRYVHPAFQLLDTPWIILLGFIISTNSAAQIQTGDTLHFWSVAYVDWQP
;
A
#
# COMPACT_ATOMS: atom_id res chain seq x y z
N PRO A 1 -21.84 -10.54 8.15
CA PRO A 1 -23.11 -11.31 8.13
C PRO A 1 -23.30 -12.16 6.86
N GLY A 2 -23.14 -11.56 5.66
CA GLY A 2 -23.28 -12.25 4.37
C GLY A 2 -22.41 -13.51 4.23
N GLY A 3 -21.09 -13.38 4.44
CA GLY A 3 -20.15 -14.53 4.35
C GLY A 3 -20.53 -15.71 5.25
N ARG A 4 -20.93 -15.46 6.52
CA ARG A 4 -21.39 -16.51 7.44
C ARG A 4 -22.66 -17.22 6.95
N GLY A 5 -23.58 -16.48 6.31
CA GLY A 5 -24.78 -17.03 5.69
C GLY A 5 -24.45 -17.89 4.46
N ALA A 6 -23.53 -17.43 3.61
CA ALA A 6 -23.06 -18.17 2.45
C ALA A 6 -22.35 -19.48 2.86
N ALA A 7 -21.48 -19.44 3.88
CA ALA A 7 -20.82 -20.63 4.41
C ALA A 7 -21.82 -21.70 4.89
N LEU A 8 -22.87 -21.29 5.60
CA LEU A 8 -23.96 -22.18 6.04
C LEU A 8 -24.71 -22.79 4.84
N LEU A 9 -25.01 -21.99 3.82
CA LEU A 9 -25.69 -22.45 2.61
C LEU A 9 -24.84 -23.47 1.84
N VAL A 10 -23.55 -23.20 1.66
CA VAL A 10 -22.61 -24.09 0.96
C VAL A 10 -22.49 -25.41 1.70
N GLU A 11 -22.33 -25.39 3.02
CA GLU A 11 -22.24 -26.60 3.82
C GLU A 11 -23.53 -27.44 3.76
N ALA A 12 -24.69 -26.80 3.77
CA ALA A 12 -25.97 -27.48 3.56
C ALA A 12 -26.05 -28.12 2.17
N LYS A 13 -25.59 -27.43 1.13
CA LYS A 13 -25.54 -27.96 -0.24
C LYS A 13 -24.56 -29.12 -0.39
N PHE A 14 -23.39 -29.06 0.24
CA PHE A 14 -22.44 -30.18 0.27
C PHE A 14 -23.06 -31.44 0.88
N ARG A 15 -23.85 -31.29 1.96
CA ARG A 15 -24.60 -32.41 2.57
C ARG A 15 -25.69 -32.94 1.63
N GLU A 16 -26.48 -32.06 1.04
CA GLU A 16 -27.57 -32.41 0.11
C GLU A 16 -27.03 -33.21 -1.09
N LEU A 17 -25.86 -32.82 -1.60
CA LEU A 17 -25.20 -33.47 -2.73
C LEU A 17 -24.42 -34.74 -2.34
N GLY A 18 -24.43 -35.15 -1.07
CA GLY A 18 -23.92 -36.45 -0.63
C GLY A 18 -22.41 -36.52 -0.36
N LEU A 19 -21.74 -35.38 -0.19
CA LEU A 19 -20.32 -35.37 0.21
C LEU A 19 -20.15 -35.91 1.63
N ARG A 20 -19.02 -36.57 1.87
CA ARG A 20 -18.63 -37.15 3.17
C ARG A 20 -17.60 -36.29 3.87
N ASN A 21 -17.39 -36.54 5.17
CA ASN A 21 -16.34 -35.88 5.97
C ASN A 21 -16.37 -34.35 5.90
N ILE A 22 -17.58 -33.77 5.81
CA ILE A 22 -17.77 -32.33 5.67
C ILE A 22 -17.25 -31.63 6.93
N ARG A 23 -16.36 -30.67 6.74
CA ARG A 23 -15.70 -29.93 7.82
C ARG A 23 -15.57 -28.45 7.48
N ARG A 24 -15.44 -27.65 8.54
CA ARG A 24 -15.04 -26.23 8.46
C ARG A 24 -13.58 -26.13 8.86
N GLN A 25 -12.80 -25.39 8.09
CA GLN A 25 -11.46 -24.97 8.48
C GLN A 25 -11.50 -23.48 8.83
N PRO A 26 -11.53 -23.13 10.13
CA PRO A 26 -11.61 -21.74 10.56
C PRO A 26 -10.25 -21.03 10.46
N PHE A 27 -10.29 -19.72 10.19
CA PHE A 27 -9.14 -18.84 10.24
C PHE A 27 -9.56 -17.41 10.54
N LEU A 28 -8.59 -16.57 10.90
CA LEU A 28 -8.82 -15.20 11.34
C LEU A 28 -8.33 -14.20 10.29
N VAL A 29 -9.14 -13.18 10.02
CA VAL A 29 -8.85 -12.12 9.06
C VAL A 29 -9.25 -10.75 9.62
N PRO A 30 -8.41 -9.71 9.47
CA PRO A 30 -8.83 -8.35 9.79
C PRO A 30 -9.83 -7.85 8.74
N VAL A 31 -10.97 -7.34 9.19
CA VAL A 31 -12.01 -6.78 8.33
C VAL A 31 -12.41 -5.38 8.80
N PRO A 32 -12.69 -4.44 7.86
CA PRO A 32 -13.28 -3.16 8.21
C PRO A 32 -14.78 -3.35 8.51
N GLU A 33 -15.25 -2.77 9.60
CA GLU A 33 -16.66 -2.80 10.00
C GLU A 33 -17.19 -1.40 10.28
N THR A 34 -18.21 -1.00 9.54
CA THR A 34 -18.98 0.23 9.80
C THR A 34 -19.93 -0.02 10.97
N ARG A 35 -19.84 0.77 12.04
CA ARG A 35 -20.82 0.73 13.15
C ARG A 35 -22.07 1.53 12.81
N THR A 36 -21.85 2.74 12.32
CA THR A 36 -22.90 3.72 11.97
C THR A 36 -22.36 4.64 10.90
N ALA A 37 -23.17 5.02 9.92
CA ALA A 37 -22.86 6.11 8.99
C ALA A 37 -24.16 6.79 8.54
N VAL A 38 -24.36 8.05 8.96
CA VAL A 38 -25.61 8.79 8.76
C VAL A 38 -25.32 10.23 8.37
N LEU A 39 -25.97 10.69 7.29
CA LEU A 39 -26.01 12.08 6.86
C LEU A 39 -27.35 12.70 7.27
N GLN A 40 -27.28 13.83 7.97
CA GLN A 40 -28.41 14.72 8.20
C GLN A 40 -28.38 15.86 7.18
N ALA A 41 -29.47 16.03 6.43
CA ALA A 41 -29.69 17.18 5.56
C ALA A 41 -31.08 17.76 5.85
N GLY A 42 -31.11 18.97 6.41
CA GLY A 42 -32.31 19.54 7.00
C GLY A 42 -32.83 18.68 8.17
N ASP A 43 -34.13 18.38 8.18
CA ASP A 43 -34.78 17.58 9.22
C ASP A 43 -34.74 16.07 8.97
N ARG A 44 -34.04 15.64 7.90
CA ARG A 44 -34.03 14.23 7.47
C ARG A 44 -32.67 13.59 7.70
N LEU A 45 -32.71 12.31 8.08
CA LEU A 45 -31.56 11.43 8.22
C LEU A 45 -31.53 10.44 7.06
N PHE A 46 -30.34 10.23 6.50
CA PHE A 46 -30.06 9.33 5.40
C PHE A 46 -28.95 8.37 5.81
N ASN A 47 -29.19 7.07 5.63
CA ASN A 47 -28.16 6.06 5.87
C ASN A 47 -27.14 6.11 4.74
N LEU A 48 -25.88 5.99 5.12
CA LEU A 48 -24.76 5.89 4.19
C LEU A 48 -24.14 4.51 4.26
N ALA A 49 -23.57 4.06 3.15
CA ALA A 49 -22.68 2.91 3.14
C ALA A 49 -21.22 3.38 3.03
N SER A 50 -20.31 2.74 3.75
CA SER A 50 -18.88 3.10 3.70
C SER A 50 -18.21 2.57 2.44
N LEU A 51 -17.37 3.40 1.82
CA LEU A 51 -16.39 2.91 0.84
C LEU A 51 -15.23 2.20 1.55
N ALA A 52 -14.54 1.34 0.80
CA ALA A 52 -13.38 0.59 1.26
C ALA A 52 -12.28 1.53 1.81
N PRO A 53 -11.48 1.06 2.79
CA PRO A 53 -10.50 1.88 3.46
C PRO A 53 -9.44 2.39 2.49
N ASN A 54 -8.92 3.59 2.74
CA ASN A 54 -7.70 4.06 2.09
C ASN A 54 -6.53 3.38 2.82
N LEU A 55 -5.94 2.34 2.24
CA LEU A 55 -5.01 1.44 2.94
C LEU A 55 -5.61 0.99 4.31
N VAL A 56 -5.14 1.54 5.43
CA VAL A 56 -5.65 1.25 6.79
C VAL A 56 -6.69 2.27 7.30
N ARG A 57 -6.86 3.42 6.62
CA ARG A 57 -7.74 4.51 7.07
C ARG A 57 -9.19 4.26 6.66
N LEU A 58 -10.02 3.97 7.67
CA LEU A 58 -11.46 3.72 7.53
C LEU A 58 -12.25 4.99 7.18
N SER A 59 -13.40 4.82 6.55
CA SER A 59 -14.37 5.89 6.30
C SER A 59 -15.15 6.23 7.58
N ALA A 60 -14.51 6.98 8.47
CA ALA A 60 -15.08 7.43 9.74
C ALA A 60 -14.71 8.89 10.02
N VAL A 61 -15.58 9.58 10.76
CA VAL A 61 -15.37 10.98 11.17
C VAL A 61 -15.01 11.03 12.66
N PRO A 62 -14.50 12.16 13.18
CA PRO A 62 -14.30 12.33 14.61
C PRO A 62 -15.57 12.03 15.41
N ALA A 63 -15.44 11.58 16.66
CA ALA A 63 -16.58 11.18 17.50
C ALA A 63 -17.67 12.27 17.66
N ALA A 64 -17.27 13.55 17.59
CA ALA A 64 -18.19 14.68 17.62
C ALA A 64 -19.03 14.84 16.34
N GLY A 65 -18.70 14.13 15.26
CA GLY A 65 -19.27 14.29 13.93
C GLY A 65 -18.75 15.54 13.20
N LEU A 66 -19.11 15.65 11.92
CA LEU A 66 -18.97 16.89 11.16
C LEU A 66 -20.30 17.64 11.29
N LEU A 67 -20.38 18.62 12.19
CA LEU A 67 -21.63 19.32 12.50
C LEU A 67 -21.77 20.64 11.74
N ASN A 68 -23.00 20.98 11.35
CA ASN A 68 -23.39 22.28 10.78
C ASN A 68 -22.47 22.73 9.61
N ARG A 69 -22.20 21.82 8.68
CA ARG A 69 -21.34 22.06 7.51
C ARG A 69 -22.18 22.40 6.26
N PRO A 70 -21.63 23.14 5.28
CA PRO A 70 -22.22 23.22 3.97
C PRO A 70 -22.31 21.84 3.33
N LEU A 71 -23.46 21.51 2.74
CA LEU A 71 -23.64 20.34 1.89
C LEU A 71 -23.64 20.80 0.44
N VAL A 72 -22.61 20.43 -0.31
CA VAL A 72 -22.45 20.86 -1.71
C VAL A 72 -22.65 19.65 -2.60
N TYR A 73 -23.59 19.72 -3.53
CA TYR A 73 -23.65 18.75 -4.63
C TYR A 73 -22.79 19.25 -5.79
N ALA A 74 -21.75 18.50 -6.12
CA ALA A 74 -20.76 18.85 -7.13
C ALA A 74 -21.00 18.20 -8.50
N ALA A 75 -22.10 17.46 -8.67
CA ALA A 75 -22.40 16.70 -9.88
C ALA A 75 -21.19 15.85 -10.33
N GLN A 76 -20.66 16.12 -11.52
CA GLN A 76 -19.53 15.41 -12.10
C GLN A 76 -18.15 15.87 -11.58
N GLY A 77 -18.07 16.91 -10.74
CA GLY A 77 -16.80 17.39 -10.16
C GLY A 77 -16.00 18.36 -11.01
N GLN A 78 -16.59 18.88 -12.09
CA GLN A 78 -15.97 19.96 -12.84
C GLN A 78 -15.92 21.22 -11.96
N LEU A 79 -14.81 21.96 -11.98
CA LEU A 79 -14.60 23.09 -11.07
C LEU A 79 -15.36 24.36 -11.49
N SER A 80 -15.51 24.62 -12.80
CA SER A 80 -16.19 25.83 -13.30
C SER A 80 -17.65 25.96 -12.83
N PRO A 81 -18.46 24.88 -12.86
CA PRO A 81 -19.83 24.91 -12.32
C PRO A 81 -19.92 25.14 -10.80
N LEU A 82 -18.84 24.97 -10.05
CA LEU A 82 -18.79 25.16 -8.60
C LEU A 82 -18.43 26.59 -8.19
N ARG A 83 -18.28 27.50 -9.16
CA ARG A 83 -17.91 28.88 -8.91
C ARG A 83 -18.87 29.55 -7.93
N GLY A 84 -18.32 30.20 -6.91
CA GLY A 84 -19.09 30.86 -5.84
C GLY A 84 -19.50 29.96 -4.67
N MET A 85 -19.46 28.63 -4.84
CA MET A 85 -19.79 27.67 -3.78
C MET A 85 -18.66 27.55 -2.79
N ASP A 86 -18.97 27.38 -1.50
CA ASP A 86 -17.97 27.20 -0.45
C ASP A 86 -17.65 25.71 -0.27
N LEU A 87 -16.42 25.30 -0.60
CA LEU A 87 -15.94 23.93 -0.42
C LEU A 87 -15.18 23.75 0.90
N ASN A 88 -14.87 24.83 1.61
CA ASN A 88 -14.04 24.76 2.81
C ASN A 88 -14.80 24.08 3.95
N ASP A 89 -14.30 22.92 4.38
CA ASP A 89 -14.94 22.01 5.33
C ASP A 89 -16.35 21.51 4.91
N ALA A 90 -16.68 21.55 3.62
CA ALA A 90 -17.98 21.11 3.12
C ALA A 90 -18.11 19.58 3.12
N ILE A 91 -19.32 19.07 3.35
CA ILE A 91 -19.68 17.70 3.00
C ILE A 91 -20.08 17.73 1.52
N VAL A 92 -19.37 17.00 0.67
CA VAL A 92 -19.60 17.06 -0.79
C VAL A 92 -20.34 15.82 -1.27
N LEU A 93 -21.53 16.01 -1.84
CA LEU A 93 -22.23 15.01 -2.64
C LEU A 93 -21.69 15.06 -4.08
N MET A 94 -21.45 13.92 -4.69
CA MET A 94 -20.90 13.86 -6.05
C MET A 94 -21.37 12.58 -6.74
N ASP A 95 -21.57 12.61 -8.06
CA ASP A 95 -21.89 11.38 -8.80
C ASP A 95 -20.75 10.36 -8.69
N PHE A 96 -21.10 9.07 -8.70
CA PHE A 96 -20.10 8.02 -8.58
C PHE A 96 -19.09 8.03 -9.74
N ASP A 97 -19.54 8.23 -10.99
CA ASP A 97 -18.73 8.08 -12.20
C ASP A 97 -17.88 9.33 -12.54
N THR A 98 -16.96 9.67 -11.65
CA THR A 98 -16.19 10.93 -11.66
C THR A 98 -14.67 10.77 -11.78
N GLY A 99 -14.17 9.54 -11.94
CA GLY A 99 -12.76 9.21 -11.88
C GLY A 99 -12.14 9.68 -10.56
N HIS A 100 -11.07 10.46 -10.65
CA HIS A 100 -10.34 10.99 -9.49
C HIS A 100 -10.70 12.44 -9.13
N ARG A 101 -11.68 13.08 -9.78
CA ARG A 101 -12.03 14.50 -9.55
C ARG A 101 -12.46 14.81 -8.11
N TRP A 102 -12.83 13.80 -7.33
CA TRP A 102 -13.10 13.96 -5.90
C TRP A 102 -11.85 14.40 -5.10
N LEU A 103 -10.64 14.11 -5.58
CA LEU A 103 -9.39 14.59 -4.97
C LEU A 103 -9.17 16.08 -5.20
N ASP A 104 -9.65 16.64 -6.31
CA ASP A 104 -9.62 18.09 -6.52
C ASP A 104 -10.53 18.80 -5.51
N LEU A 105 -11.67 18.21 -5.18
CA LEU A 105 -12.57 18.72 -4.14
C LEU A 105 -11.95 18.62 -2.74
N ALA A 106 -11.21 17.54 -2.47
CA ALA A 106 -10.45 17.38 -1.24
C ALA A 106 -9.32 18.42 -1.13
N LEU A 107 -8.58 18.64 -2.22
CA LEU A 107 -7.58 19.71 -2.35
C LEU A 107 -8.22 21.07 -2.03
N LEU A 108 -9.44 21.34 -2.47
CA LEU A 108 -10.13 22.60 -2.22
C LEU A 108 -10.73 22.75 -0.81
N GLY A 109 -10.67 21.70 0.01
CA GLY A 109 -11.03 21.74 1.44
C GLY A 109 -12.25 20.92 1.83
N ALA A 110 -12.78 20.06 0.97
CA ALA A 110 -13.89 19.18 1.31
C ALA A 110 -13.57 18.34 2.56
N ALA A 111 -14.53 18.26 3.50
CA ALA A 111 -14.38 17.52 4.74
C ALA A 111 -14.68 16.03 4.62
N ALA A 112 -15.59 15.68 3.71
CA ALA A 112 -15.99 14.32 3.39
C ALA A 112 -16.59 14.31 1.98
N VAL A 113 -16.53 13.15 1.33
CA VAL A 113 -17.15 12.93 0.02
C VAL A 113 -18.19 11.82 0.12
N VAL A 114 -19.38 12.07 -0.40
CA VAL A 114 -20.49 11.13 -0.46
C VAL A 114 -20.83 10.92 -1.92
N PHE A 115 -20.52 9.73 -2.44
CA PHE A 115 -20.80 9.36 -3.81
C PHE A 115 -22.24 8.91 -3.97
N VAL A 116 -22.92 9.46 -4.96
CA VAL A 116 -24.29 9.11 -5.27
C VAL A 116 -24.31 7.98 -6.27
N GLU A 117 -25.06 6.92 -5.95
CA GLU A 117 -25.35 5.78 -6.82
C GLU A 117 -25.62 6.21 -8.27
N PRO A 118 -24.86 5.77 -9.28
CA PRO A 118 -25.01 6.27 -10.64
C PRO A 118 -26.38 5.92 -11.25
N GLU A 119 -26.91 6.79 -12.11
CA GLU A 119 -28.12 6.48 -12.90
C GLU A 119 -27.86 5.37 -13.92
N GLN A 120 -26.64 5.33 -14.44
CA GLN A 120 -26.17 4.30 -15.36
C GLN A 120 -25.41 3.20 -14.62
N ARG A 121 -24.71 2.35 -15.39
CA ARG A 121 -23.94 1.24 -14.85
C ARG A 121 -22.67 1.74 -14.18
N MET A 122 -22.50 1.42 -12.91
CA MET A 122 -21.21 1.45 -12.23
C MET A 122 -20.29 0.38 -12.81
N THR A 123 -18.99 0.69 -12.91
CA THR A 123 -17.97 -0.26 -13.35
C THR A 123 -16.90 -0.47 -12.28
N ARG A 124 -16.25 -1.64 -12.29
CA ARG A 124 -15.12 -1.98 -11.40
C ARG A 124 -14.01 -0.94 -11.48
N GLY A 125 -13.61 -0.58 -12.69
CA GLY A 125 -12.55 0.40 -12.91
C GLY A 125 -12.89 1.76 -12.29
N GLU A 126 -14.15 2.17 -12.31
CA GLU A 126 -14.58 3.41 -11.65
C GLU A 126 -14.64 3.29 -10.12
N ALA A 127 -15.12 2.16 -9.61
CA ALA A 127 -15.20 1.90 -8.18
C ALA A 127 -13.80 1.84 -7.54
N GLN A 128 -12.83 1.23 -8.22
CA GLN A 128 -11.43 1.16 -7.76
C GLN A 128 -10.79 2.54 -7.60
N ARG A 129 -11.17 3.52 -8.43
CA ARG A 129 -10.65 4.91 -8.36
C ARG A 129 -11.14 5.70 -7.15
N LYS A 130 -12.03 5.14 -6.34
CA LYS A 130 -12.53 5.76 -5.09
C LYS A 130 -11.71 5.33 -3.86
N VAL A 131 -10.74 4.45 -4.06
CA VAL A 131 -9.85 3.92 -3.02
C VAL A 131 -8.41 4.29 -3.35
N LEU A 132 -7.63 4.56 -2.31
CA LEU A 132 -6.22 4.91 -2.43
C LEU A 132 -5.33 3.92 -1.70
N ASN A 133 -4.11 3.74 -2.21
CA ASN A 133 -3.04 2.99 -1.56
C ASN A 133 -2.27 3.83 -0.52
N VAL A 134 -2.67 5.08 -0.30
CA VAL A 134 -2.17 5.96 0.77
C VAL A 134 -3.28 6.12 1.82
N PRO A 135 -2.98 6.09 3.14
CA PRO A 135 -3.98 6.16 4.20
C PRO A 135 -4.54 7.58 4.43
N LEU A 136 -4.91 8.26 3.34
CA LEU A 136 -5.44 9.61 3.34
C LEU A 136 -6.70 9.69 4.21
N ASP A 137 -6.69 10.60 5.18
CA ASP A 137 -7.84 10.89 6.04
C ASP A 137 -8.88 11.76 5.32
N LEU A 138 -9.59 11.14 4.37
CA LEU A 138 -10.77 11.68 3.73
C LEU A 138 -11.92 10.66 3.82
N PRO A 139 -12.91 10.88 4.69
CA PRO A 139 -14.07 10.00 4.82
C PRO A 139 -14.88 9.94 3.52
N ARG A 140 -15.15 8.73 3.04
CA ARG A 140 -15.81 8.46 1.76
C ARG A 140 -17.00 7.53 1.94
N PHE A 141 -18.16 7.96 1.47
CA PHE A 141 -19.42 7.25 1.64
C PHE A 141 -20.17 7.09 0.34
N TYR A 142 -21.18 6.24 0.36
CA TYR A 142 -22.08 5.95 -0.73
C TYR A 142 -23.52 6.21 -0.30
N LEU A 143 -24.26 6.93 -1.13
CA LEU A 143 -25.67 7.28 -0.94
C LEU A 143 -26.49 6.71 -2.09
N ASP A 144 -27.60 6.05 -1.75
CA ASP A 144 -28.52 5.53 -2.78
C ASP A 144 -29.19 6.67 -3.54
N ARG A 145 -29.56 6.39 -4.79
CA ARG A 145 -30.12 7.41 -5.69
C ARG A 145 -31.43 7.98 -5.15
N GLY A 146 -32.29 7.17 -4.55
CA GLY A 146 -33.57 7.61 -3.99
C GLY A 146 -33.40 8.63 -2.86
N SER A 147 -32.46 8.38 -1.95
CA SER A 147 -32.08 9.30 -0.87
C SER A 147 -31.51 10.61 -1.42
N PHE A 148 -30.65 10.55 -2.45
CA PHE A 148 -30.15 11.75 -3.11
C PHE A 148 -31.26 12.57 -3.77
N GLU A 149 -32.18 11.93 -4.49
CA GLU A 149 -33.30 12.63 -5.13
C GLU A 149 -34.19 13.35 -4.10
N ALA A 150 -34.35 12.78 -2.90
CA ALA A 150 -35.02 13.44 -1.79
C ALA A 150 -34.29 14.71 -1.30
N ILE A 151 -32.95 14.66 -1.22
CA ILE A 151 -32.13 15.84 -0.89
C ILE A 151 -32.25 16.90 -1.99
N ARG A 152 -32.07 16.51 -3.25
CA ARG A 152 -32.17 17.41 -4.41
C ARG A 152 -33.54 18.10 -4.48
N ALA A 153 -34.62 17.34 -4.27
CA ALA A 153 -35.97 17.87 -4.25
C ALA A 153 -36.18 18.88 -3.11
N SER A 154 -35.63 18.62 -1.91
CA SER A 154 -35.69 19.56 -0.79
C SER A 154 -34.93 20.87 -1.05
N ALA A 155 -33.90 20.81 -1.90
CA ALA A 155 -33.16 21.99 -2.36
C ALA A 155 -33.87 22.77 -3.48
N GLY A 156 -34.95 22.24 -4.06
CA GLY A 156 -35.58 22.82 -5.25
C GLY A 156 -34.67 22.84 -6.48
N ALA A 157 -33.63 22.00 -6.51
CA ALA A 157 -32.60 22.02 -7.54
C ALA A 157 -32.98 21.16 -8.76
N SER A 158 -32.60 21.62 -9.96
CA SER A 158 -32.76 20.84 -11.20
C SER A 158 -31.84 19.62 -11.24
N PRO A 159 -32.25 18.51 -11.89
CA PRO A 159 -31.38 17.35 -12.08
C PRO A 159 -30.02 17.71 -12.71
N GLY A 160 -28.95 17.08 -12.22
CA GLY A 160 -27.59 17.25 -12.73
C GLY A 160 -26.93 18.61 -12.45
N GLN A 161 -27.64 19.59 -11.87
CA GLN A 161 -27.09 20.90 -11.57
C GLN A 161 -26.48 20.94 -10.15
N PRO A 162 -25.27 21.49 -9.97
CA PRO A 162 -24.70 21.73 -8.65
C PRO A 162 -25.58 22.62 -7.77
N PHE A 163 -25.60 22.36 -6.46
CA PHE A 163 -26.35 23.17 -5.49
C PHE A 163 -25.70 23.11 -4.10
N THR A 164 -26.06 24.05 -3.22
CA THR A 164 -25.61 24.08 -1.82
C THR A 164 -26.80 24.11 -0.87
N LEU A 165 -26.74 23.31 0.19
CA LEU A 165 -27.63 23.38 1.36
C LEU A 165 -26.83 23.71 2.63
N PRO A 166 -27.33 24.58 3.51
CA PRO A 166 -26.67 24.86 4.78
C PRO A 166 -26.98 23.79 5.84
N GLY A 167 -26.11 23.69 6.85
CA GLY A 167 -26.42 23.04 8.12
C GLY A 167 -26.49 21.52 8.11
N ALA A 168 -25.82 20.85 7.18
CA ALA A 168 -25.75 19.39 7.18
C ALA A 168 -24.81 18.86 8.27
N SER A 169 -25.11 17.66 8.78
CA SER A 169 -24.28 16.98 9.76
C SER A 169 -24.00 15.54 9.36
N LEU A 170 -22.78 15.07 9.57
CA LEU A 170 -22.35 13.70 9.23
C LEU A 170 -21.78 13.02 10.48
N ALA A 171 -22.33 11.87 10.83
CA ALA A 171 -21.84 11.02 11.91
C ALA A 171 -21.51 9.64 11.35
N ALA A 172 -20.27 9.18 11.54
CA ALA A 172 -19.82 7.89 11.05
C ALA A 172 -18.72 7.32 11.96
N GLN A 173 -18.87 6.06 12.33
CA GLN A 173 -17.91 5.31 13.15
C GLN A 173 -17.61 3.97 12.51
N ALA A 174 -16.34 3.57 12.53
CA ALA A 174 -15.89 2.30 12.00
C ALA A 174 -14.71 1.75 12.79
N ASP A 175 -14.54 0.42 12.78
CA ASP A 175 -13.39 -0.25 13.37
C ASP A 175 -12.76 -1.24 12.40
N TRP A 176 -11.50 -1.57 12.66
CA TRP A 176 -10.93 -2.84 12.25
C TRP A 176 -11.26 -3.90 13.29
N ARG A 177 -11.74 -5.06 12.86
CA ARG A 177 -12.00 -6.21 13.72
C ARG A 177 -11.40 -7.46 13.15
N ILE A 178 -10.95 -8.37 14.01
CA ILE A 178 -10.64 -9.73 13.61
C ILE A 178 -11.95 -10.50 13.48
N ALA A 179 -12.25 -10.96 12.28
CA ALA A 179 -13.39 -11.83 12.00
C ALA A 179 -12.92 -13.28 11.78
N GLU A 180 -13.75 -14.22 12.22
CA GLU A 180 -13.60 -15.63 11.91
C GLU A 180 -14.27 -15.93 10.55
N ALA A 181 -13.47 -16.41 9.62
CA ALA A 181 -13.85 -16.94 8.32
C ALA A 181 -13.62 -18.46 8.30
N ALA A 182 -14.26 -19.19 7.38
CA ALA A 182 -14.09 -20.64 7.33
C ALA A 182 -14.22 -21.24 5.93
N ASN A 183 -13.23 -22.04 5.54
CA ASN A 183 -13.34 -22.88 4.33
C ASN A 183 -14.28 -24.05 4.60
N ILE A 184 -15.12 -24.38 3.61
CA ILE A 184 -16.01 -25.55 3.67
C ILE A 184 -15.42 -26.66 2.80
N ILE A 185 -15.15 -27.81 3.40
CA ILE A 185 -14.44 -28.91 2.76
C ILE A 185 -15.31 -30.16 2.80
N GLY A 186 -15.43 -30.89 1.69
CA GLY A 186 -16.17 -32.16 1.60
C GLY A 186 -15.51 -33.16 0.65
N LEU A 187 -15.62 -34.45 0.95
CA LEU A 187 -14.96 -35.52 0.20
C LEU A 187 -15.98 -36.34 -0.61
N LEU A 188 -15.70 -36.52 -1.90
CA LEU A 188 -16.32 -37.53 -2.76
C LEU A 188 -15.34 -38.71 -2.91
N PRO A 189 -15.63 -39.89 -2.34
CA PRO A 189 -14.73 -41.04 -2.44
C PRO A 189 -14.70 -41.61 -3.86
N GLY A 190 -13.49 -41.96 -4.32
CA GLY A 190 -13.28 -42.62 -5.61
C GLY A 190 -13.82 -44.05 -5.66
N SER A 191 -14.20 -44.51 -6.85
CA SER A 191 -14.76 -45.84 -7.08
C SER A 191 -13.70 -46.92 -7.33
N ASP A 192 -12.49 -46.53 -7.76
CA ASP A 192 -11.46 -47.47 -8.18
C ASP A 192 -10.58 -47.92 -6.99
N PRO A 193 -10.28 -49.22 -6.82
CA PRO A 193 -9.48 -49.70 -5.69
C PRO A 193 -8.07 -49.11 -5.59
N GLU A 194 -7.45 -48.77 -6.72
CA GLU A 194 -6.09 -48.24 -6.78
C GLU A 194 -6.11 -46.70 -6.81
N LEU A 195 -6.90 -46.12 -7.71
CA LEU A 195 -6.93 -44.67 -7.92
C LEU A 195 -7.68 -43.91 -6.84
N LYS A 196 -8.53 -44.54 -6.00
CA LYS A 196 -9.22 -43.82 -4.91
C LYS A 196 -8.29 -43.18 -3.88
N ARG A 197 -7.03 -43.64 -3.79
CA ARG A 197 -6.02 -42.99 -2.93
C ARG A 197 -5.52 -41.69 -3.56
N GLU A 198 -5.42 -41.63 -4.87
CA GLU A 198 -5.16 -40.39 -5.59
C GLU A 198 -6.34 -39.43 -5.42
N CYS A 199 -6.05 -38.21 -4.94
CA CYS A 199 -7.05 -37.23 -4.60
C CYS A 199 -6.83 -35.92 -5.37
N LEU A 200 -7.85 -35.51 -6.12
CA LEU A 200 -7.93 -34.19 -6.72
C LEU A 200 -8.56 -33.22 -5.73
N VAL A 201 -8.01 -32.01 -5.63
CA VAL A 201 -8.64 -30.93 -4.86
C VAL A 201 -9.33 -30.00 -5.84
N VAL A 202 -10.65 -29.95 -5.84
CA VAL A 202 -11.41 -29.05 -6.72
C VAL A 202 -12.00 -27.96 -5.86
N SER A 203 -11.71 -26.70 -6.19
CA SER A 203 -12.11 -25.59 -5.35
C SER A 203 -12.78 -24.46 -6.10
N SER A 204 -13.59 -23.69 -5.39
CA SER A 204 -14.04 -22.36 -5.79
C SER A 204 -14.20 -21.51 -4.52
N TYR A 205 -14.65 -20.27 -4.63
CA TYR A 205 -14.87 -19.37 -3.50
C TYR A 205 -16.34 -18.95 -3.42
N PHE A 206 -16.77 -18.56 -2.22
CA PHE A 206 -18.16 -18.14 -1.97
C PHE A 206 -18.29 -16.74 -1.37
N ASP A 207 -17.19 -16.13 -0.93
CA ASP A 207 -17.19 -14.73 -0.54
C ASP A 207 -17.22 -13.82 -1.77
N SER A 208 -17.57 -12.56 -1.54
CA SER A 208 -17.64 -11.55 -2.59
C SER A 208 -17.15 -10.22 -2.06
N SER A 209 -16.48 -9.44 -2.92
CA SER A 209 -16.04 -8.09 -2.60
C SER A 209 -16.96 -7.03 -3.17
N SER A 210 -16.85 -5.84 -2.56
CA SER A 210 -17.35 -4.60 -3.10
C SER A 210 -16.53 -3.43 -2.56
N MET A 211 -16.27 -2.43 -3.40
CA MET A 211 -15.69 -1.17 -2.95
C MET A 211 -16.63 -0.43 -2.00
N VAL A 212 -17.93 -0.72 -2.01
CA VAL A 212 -18.89 -0.26 -0.99
C VAL A 212 -19.13 -1.43 -0.04
N ILE A 213 -18.46 -1.43 1.11
CA ILE A 213 -18.27 -2.60 1.99
C ILE A 213 -19.60 -3.28 2.35
N GLU A 214 -20.64 -2.48 2.59
CA GLU A 214 -21.95 -2.96 3.04
C GLU A 214 -22.87 -3.42 1.89
N ARG A 215 -22.43 -3.28 0.63
CA ARG A 215 -23.20 -3.60 -0.59
C ARG A 215 -22.36 -4.40 -1.60
N GLY A 216 -22.18 -5.69 -1.34
CA GLY A 216 -21.57 -6.64 -2.28
C GLY A 216 -22.50 -7.83 -2.55
N PRO A 217 -23.35 -7.79 -3.60
CA PRO A 217 -24.25 -8.90 -3.91
C PRO A 217 -23.53 -10.10 -4.55
N GLY A 218 -22.46 -9.88 -5.33
CA GLY A 218 -21.53 -10.92 -5.76
C GLY A 218 -22.07 -11.92 -6.80
N ALA A 219 -22.93 -11.49 -7.72
CA ALA A 219 -23.61 -12.41 -8.64
C ALA A 219 -22.67 -13.05 -9.68
N GLU A 220 -21.80 -12.26 -10.33
CA GLU A 220 -20.74 -12.75 -11.23
C GLU A 220 -19.72 -13.59 -10.45
N GLN A 221 -19.35 -13.15 -9.25
CA GLN A 221 -18.40 -13.83 -8.35
C GLN A 221 -18.90 -15.22 -7.92
N ALA A 222 -20.22 -15.43 -7.86
CA ALA A 222 -20.81 -16.73 -7.53
C ALA A 222 -20.75 -17.76 -8.68
N GLY A 223 -20.31 -17.38 -9.89
CA GLY A 223 -20.29 -18.25 -11.06
C GLY A 223 -19.41 -19.50 -10.86
N GLY A 224 -18.23 -19.33 -10.25
CA GLY A 224 -17.35 -20.44 -9.89
C GLY A 224 -17.99 -21.42 -8.88
N LEU A 225 -18.65 -20.90 -7.84
CA LEU A 225 -19.34 -21.71 -6.84
C LEU A 225 -20.51 -22.48 -7.44
N ALA A 226 -21.28 -21.85 -8.33
CA ALA A 226 -22.37 -22.51 -9.04
C ALA A 226 -21.85 -23.69 -9.87
N ALA A 227 -20.72 -23.51 -10.57
CA ALA A 227 -20.06 -24.58 -11.31
C ALA A 227 -19.51 -25.68 -10.39
N LEU A 228 -18.97 -25.34 -9.22
CA LEU A 228 -18.51 -26.30 -8.21
C LEU A 228 -19.65 -27.19 -7.73
N LEU A 229 -20.79 -26.60 -7.36
CA LEU A 229 -21.97 -27.33 -6.89
C LEU A 229 -22.54 -28.25 -7.97
N GLU A 230 -22.60 -27.78 -9.22
CA GLU A 230 -23.06 -28.60 -10.35
C GLU A 230 -22.08 -29.74 -10.68
N THR A 231 -20.77 -29.48 -10.57
CA THR A 231 -19.73 -30.50 -10.69
C THR A 231 -19.91 -31.59 -9.64
N ILE A 232 -20.12 -31.23 -8.38
CA ILE A 232 -20.37 -32.19 -7.30
C ILE A 232 -21.59 -33.04 -7.64
N ARG A 233 -22.69 -32.43 -8.09
CA ARG A 233 -23.93 -33.12 -8.45
C ARG A 233 -23.71 -34.17 -9.53
N ILE A 234 -22.99 -33.81 -10.60
CA ILE A 234 -22.74 -34.70 -11.75
C ILE A 234 -21.74 -35.80 -11.39
N LEU A 235 -20.60 -35.47 -10.79
CA LEU A 235 -19.56 -36.45 -10.46
C LEU A 235 -20.02 -37.42 -9.37
N SER A 236 -20.85 -36.99 -8.42
CA SER A 236 -21.44 -37.90 -7.42
C SER A 236 -22.31 -38.98 -8.07
N ALA A 237 -22.99 -38.65 -9.17
CA ALA A 237 -23.77 -39.63 -9.95
C ALA A 237 -22.88 -40.53 -10.82
N GLN A 238 -21.81 -39.99 -11.42
CA GLN A 238 -20.89 -40.74 -12.28
C GLN A 238 -19.96 -41.67 -11.50
N ARG A 239 -19.64 -41.34 -10.24
CA ARG A 239 -18.70 -42.05 -9.37
C ARG A 239 -17.29 -42.16 -10.00
N PRO A 240 -16.51 -41.06 -9.99
CA PRO A 240 -15.18 -41.05 -10.59
C PRO A 240 -14.23 -42.05 -9.92
N LYS A 241 -13.19 -42.47 -10.65
CA LYS A 241 -12.19 -43.42 -10.14
C LYS A 241 -11.37 -42.86 -8.98
N ARG A 242 -10.91 -41.61 -9.09
CA ARG A 242 -10.18 -40.89 -8.03
C ARG A 242 -11.11 -40.30 -6.98
N SER A 243 -10.57 -40.13 -5.77
CA SER A 243 -11.26 -39.32 -4.77
C SER A 243 -11.15 -37.84 -5.14
N ILE A 244 -12.16 -37.05 -4.77
CA ILE A 244 -12.17 -35.60 -4.99
C ILE A 244 -12.49 -34.90 -3.68
N LEU A 245 -11.58 -34.04 -3.24
CA LEU A 245 -11.80 -33.12 -2.14
C LEU A 245 -12.34 -31.81 -2.70
N PHE A 246 -13.62 -31.55 -2.49
CA PHE A 246 -14.26 -30.29 -2.84
C PHE A 246 -14.06 -29.25 -1.75
N VAL A 247 -13.66 -28.05 -2.15
CA VAL A 247 -13.40 -26.94 -1.22
C VAL A 247 -14.11 -25.69 -1.70
N ALA A 248 -14.88 -25.06 -0.82
CA ALA A 248 -15.38 -23.71 -1.01
C ALA A 248 -14.62 -22.77 -0.07
N PHE A 249 -13.80 -21.90 -0.65
CA PHE A 249 -12.97 -20.95 0.09
C PHE A 249 -13.78 -19.75 0.56
N ASP A 250 -13.45 -19.29 1.76
CA ASP A 250 -13.79 -17.97 2.27
C ASP A 250 -12.57 -17.05 2.15
N GLY A 251 -12.76 -15.74 2.19
CA GLY A 251 -11.67 -14.76 2.10
C GLY A 251 -10.86 -14.82 0.80
N HIS A 252 -11.41 -15.32 -0.32
CA HIS A 252 -10.82 -15.19 -1.65
C HIS A 252 -10.52 -13.72 -1.96
N CYS A 253 -11.51 -12.86 -1.69
CA CYS A 253 -11.40 -11.42 -1.90
C CYS A 253 -10.41 -10.73 -0.94
N GLN A 254 -9.91 -11.43 0.08
CA GLN A 254 -8.97 -10.94 1.09
C GLN A 254 -7.57 -11.53 0.86
N ALA A 255 -7.01 -11.20 -0.30
CA ALA A 255 -5.72 -11.66 -0.74
C ALA A 255 -5.60 -13.21 -0.87
N LEU A 256 -6.71 -13.91 -1.10
CA LEU A 256 -6.78 -15.38 -1.15
C LEU A 256 -6.66 -16.08 0.22
N ALA A 257 -7.13 -15.47 1.31
CA ALA A 257 -6.91 -15.93 2.69
C ALA A 257 -7.31 -17.40 2.95
N GLY A 258 -8.44 -17.85 2.43
CA GLY A 258 -8.89 -19.24 2.57
C GLY A 258 -7.98 -20.23 1.86
N ALA A 259 -7.64 -19.95 0.60
CA ALA A 259 -6.69 -20.74 -0.17
C ALA A 259 -5.30 -20.74 0.46
N ARG A 260 -4.86 -19.59 1.00
CA ARG A 260 -3.58 -19.48 1.72
C ARG A 260 -3.51 -20.38 2.95
N THR A 261 -4.57 -20.35 3.74
CA THR A 261 -4.71 -21.20 4.93
C THR A 261 -4.64 -22.68 4.55
N LEU A 262 -5.47 -23.12 3.60
CA LEU A 262 -5.51 -24.54 3.21
C LEU A 262 -4.21 -25.00 2.53
N ALA A 263 -3.58 -24.15 1.71
CA ALA A 263 -2.29 -24.44 1.09
C ALA A 263 -1.19 -24.64 2.15
N GLY A 264 -1.22 -23.85 3.23
CA GLY A 264 -0.37 -24.04 4.40
C GLY A 264 -0.61 -25.38 5.11
N THR A 265 -1.87 -25.81 5.26
CA THR A 265 -2.23 -27.10 5.87
C THR A 265 -1.86 -28.30 4.99
N LEU A 266 -2.15 -28.22 3.70
CA LEU A 266 -1.89 -29.29 2.72
C LEU A 266 -0.58 -29.08 1.95
N ARG A 267 0.41 -28.44 2.58
CA ARG A 267 1.72 -28.15 1.97
C ARG A 267 2.50 -29.42 1.60
N ARG A 268 3.45 -29.29 0.65
CA ARG A 268 4.36 -30.38 0.24
C ARG A 268 5.81 -30.06 0.61
N ALA A 269 6.59 -31.08 0.92
CA ALA A 269 8.05 -30.98 0.89
C ALA A 269 8.63 -31.44 -0.45
N HIS A 270 9.87 -31.05 -0.69
CA HIS A 270 10.52 -31.00 -1.99
C HIS A 270 10.50 -32.25 -2.88
N THR A 271 10.33 -33.48 -2.38
CA THR A 271 10.33 -34.71 -3.22
C THR A 271 9.30 -35.75 -2.75
N ARG A 272 8.79 -36.55 -3.70
CA ARG A 272 7.82 -37.66 -3.45
C ARG A 272 8.44 -38.76 -2.55
N ASP A 273 9.74 -39.00 -2.68
CA ASP A 273 10.43 -40.12 -2.03
C ASP A 273 10.84 -39.85 -0.57
N ARG A 274 10.80 -38.60 -0.12
CA ARG A 274 11.09 -38.19 1.28
C ARG A 274 9.86 -37.70 2.03
N TRP A 275 8.67 -38.04 1.53
CA TRP A 275 7.39 -37.56 2.07
C TRP A 275 7.17 -37.91 3.57
N PRO A 276 7.50 -39.12 4.06
CA PRO A 276 7.37 -39.43 5.49
C PRO A 276 8.27 -38.59 6.39
N GLU A 277 9.53 -38.36 5.98
CA GLU A 277 10.50 -37.53 6.73
C GLU A 277 10.07 -36.06 6.78
N ALA A 278 9.56 -35.58 5.65
CA ALA A 278 9.03 -34.23 5.51
C ALA A 278 7.76 -33.98 6.34
N LEU A 279 6.82 -34.93 6.33
CA LEU A 279 5.63 -34.88 7.18
C LEU A 279 6.03 -34.84 8.66
N ALA A 280 7.04 -35.62 9.06
CA ALA A 280 7.55 -35.60 10.41
C ALA A 280 8.16 -34.24 10.79
N MET A 281 8.94 -33.60 9.89
CA MET A 281 9.48 -32.25 10.12
C MET A 281 8.38 -31.19 10.21
N MET A 282 7.39 -31.22 9.30
CA MET A 282 6.27 -30.29 9.32
C MET A 282 5.44 -30.42 10.59
N ARG A 283 5.18 -31.66 11.00
CA ARG A 283 4.53 -31.97 12.26
C ARG A 283 5.35 -31.44 13.44
N GLU A 284 6.67 -31.61 13.43
CA GLU A 284 7.52 -31.09 14.50
C GLU A 284 7.46 -29.56 14.58
N GLU A 285 7.40 -28.86 13.45
CA GLU A 285 7.21 -27.39 13.40
C GLU A 285 5.84 -26.97 13.96
N ASP A 286 4.76 -27.61 13.54
CA ASP A 286 3.40 -27.31 14.01
C ASP A 286 3.24 -27.66 15.50
N GLU A 287 3.81 -28.78 15.96
CA GLU A 287 3.85 -29.14 17.39
C GLU A 287 4.68 -28.14 18.22
N LYS A 288 5.82 -27.67 17.71
CA LYS A 288 6.62 -26.63 18.37
C LYS A 288 5.84 -25.33 18.49
N ARG A 289 5.11 -24.93 17.44
CA ARG A 289 4.25 -23.75 17.43
C ARG A 289 3.13 -23.89 18.46
N LEU A 290 2.40 -25.01 18.46
CA LEU A 290 1.33 -25.27 19.42
C LEU A 290 1.85 -25.28 20.87
N LYS A 291 2.96 -25.97 21.14
CA LYS A 291 3.60 -25.97 22.48
C LYS A 291 3.99 -24.56 22.93
N ARG A 292 4.47 -23.71 22.01
CA ARG A 292 4.75 -22.30 22.32
C ARG A 292 3.48 -21.56 22.71
N LEU A 293 2.40 -21.68 21.93
CA LEU A 293 1.12 -21.03 22.23
C LEU A 293 0.50 -21.53 23.54
N GLU A 294 0.56 -22.84 23.81
CA GLU A 294 0.11 -23.44 25.06
C GLU A 294 0.92 -22.94 26.26
N GLY A 295 2.24 -22.82 26.10
CA GLY A 295 3.11 -22.22 27.11
C GLY A 295 2.76 -20.75 27.39
N LEU A 296 2.39 -19.99 26.36
CA LEU A 296 1.91 -18.61 26.51
C LEU A 296 0.54 -18.55 27.20
N LEU A 297 -0.37 -19.47 26.86
CA LEU A 297 -1.70 -19.53 27.48
C LEU A 297 -1.61 -19.94 28.97
N ALA A 298 -0.69 -20.84 29.31
CA ALA A 298 -0.46 -21.30 30.67
C ALA A 298 0.38 -20.32 31.52
N ALA A 299 1.05 -19.35 30.89
CA ALA A 299 1.87 -18.38 31.59
C ALA A 299 1.04 -17.54 32.58
N PRO A 300 1.65 -17.08 33.69
CA PRO A 300 1.01 -16.06 34.52
C PRO A 300 0.69 -14.83 33.67
N ARG A 301 -0.37 -14.11 34.05
CA ARG A 301 -0.75 -12.85 33.40
C ARG A 301 0.46 -11.92 33.33
N ASP A 302 0.70 -11.38 32.14
CA ASP A 302 1.69 -10.32 31.95
C ASP A 302 1.24 -9.09 32.74
N GLU A 303 2.07 -8.60 33.68
CA GLU A 303 1.74 -7.46 34.54
C GLU A 303 1.44 -6.18 33.75
N ARG A 304 1.86 -6.13 32.48
CA ARG A 304 1.57 -5.01 31.57
C ARG A 304 0.14 -5.00 31.05
N LEU A 305 -0.60 -6.10 31.18
CA LEU A 305 -1.98 -6.22 30.70
C LEU A 305 -2.99 -6.01 31.84
N THR A 306 -4.06 -5.27 31.56
CA THR A 306 -5.24 -5.23 32.41
C THR A 306 -5.90 -6.61 32.49
N PRO A 307 -6.73 -6.90 33.53
CA PRO A 307 -7.46 -8.17 33.60
C PRO A 307 -8.34 -8.44 32.36
N GLU A 308 -8.89 -7.39 31.76
CA GLU A 308 -9.73 -7.47 30.56
C GLU A 308 -8.90 -7.80 29.32
N GLU A 309 -7.77 -7.14 29.11
CA GLU A 309 -6.84 -7.43 28.00
C GLU A 309 -6.25 -8.84 28.10
N ASP A 310 -5.90 -9.31 29.30
CA ASP A 310 -5.43 -10.68 29.52
C ASP A 310 -6.52 -11.71 29.19
N ALA A 311 -7.78 -11.43 29.52
CA ALA A 311 -8.90 -12.30 29.17
C ALA A 311 -9.08 -12.40 27.64
N VAL A 312 -9.03 -11.26 26.93
CA VAL A 312 -9.09 -11.22 25.45
C VAL A 312 -7.92 -11.97 24.84
N TYR A 313 -6.70 -11.76 25.35
CA TYR A 313 -5.50 -12.45 24.89
C TYR A 313 -5.57 -13.96 25.06
N ARG A 314 -5.99 -14.44 26.24
CA ARG A 314 -6.16 -15.86 26.50
C ARG A 314 -7.22 -16.47 25.61
N GLN A 315 -8.30 -15.75 25.32
CA GLN A 315 -9.32 -16.21 24.36
C GLN A 315 -8.75 -16.34 22.95
N GLU A 316 -7.96 -15.36 22.50
CA GLU A 316 -7.33 -15.37 21.19
C GLU A 316 -6.31 -16.51 21.06
N LEU A 317 -5.43 -16.70 22.06
CA LEU A 317 -4.51 -17.83 22.12
C LEU A 317 -5.24 -19.18 22.09
N ALA A 318 -6.33 -19.32 22.86
CA ALA A 318 -7.10 -20.56 22.89
C ALA A 318 -7.69 -20.90 21.51
N ARG A 319 -8.19 -19.91 20.76
CA ARG A 319 -8.67 -20.09 19.38
C ARG A 319 -7.54 -20.50 18.45
N GLN A 320 -6.40 -19.83 18.50
CA GLN A 320 -5.25 -20.18 17.65
C GLN A 320 -4.76 -21.62 17.89
N ILE A 321 -4.73 -22.05 19.16
CA ILE A 321 -4.40 -23.42 19.54
C ILE A 321 -5.45 -24.40 19.00
N GLU A 322 -6.73 -24.09 19.16
CA GLU A 322 -7.83 -24.91 18.64
C GLU A 322 -7.73 -25.08 17.12
N PHE A 323 -7.58 -23.98 16.38
CA PHE A 323 -7.49 -23.98 14.92
C PHE A 323 -6.26 -24.75 14.44
N GLY A 324 -5.10 -24.51 15.07
CA GLY A 324 -3.87 -25.24 14.73
C GLY A 324 -3.97 -26.75 15.00
N ARG A 325 -4.67 -27.18 16.05
CA ARG A 325 -4.94 -28.61 16.31
C ARG A 325 -5.89 -29.21 15.27
N GLN A 326 -6.93 -28.48 14.87
CA GLN A 326 -7.88 -28.91 13.84
C GLN A 326 -7.17 -29.08 12.48
N ASP A 327 -6.32 -28.12 12.11
CA ASP A 327 -5.51 -28.17 10.88
C ASP A 327 -4.55 -29.35 10.87
N MET A 328 -3.81 -29.55 11.97
CA MET A 328 -2.87 -30.66 12.10
C MET A 328 -3.59 -32.01 12.01
N ALA A 329 -4.71 -32.18 12.72
CA ALA A 329 -5.51 -33.40 12.67
C ALA A 329 -6.11 -33.65 11.28
N PHE A 330 -6.53 -32.60 10.58
CA PHE A 330 -7.02 -32.72 9.21
C PHE A 330 -5.91 -33.15 8.24
N ALA A 331 -4.73 -32.52 8.31
CA ALA A 331 -3.60 -32.90 7.47
C ALA A 331 -3.19 -34.37 7.71
N GLU A 332 -3.09 -34.80 8.97
CA GLU A 332 -2.77 -36.18 9.32
C GLU A 332 -3.79 -37.17 8.77
N GLN A 333 -5.08 -36.89 8.93
CA GLN A 333 -6.14 -37.74 8.40
C GLN A 333 -6.08 -37.80 6.86
N PHE A 334 -5.95 -36.64 6.21
CA PHE A 334 -5.92 -36.55 4.76
C PHE A 334 -4.77 -37.38 4.18
N TYR A 335 -3.55 -37.24 4.69
CA TYR A 335 -2.39 -37.97 4.18
C TYR A 335 -2.32 -39.45 4.59
N ALA A 336 -3.06 -39.86 5.62
CA ALA A 336 -3.21 -41.28 5.93
C ALA A 336 -4.04 -42.00 4.85
N GLU A 337 -5.08 -41.33 4.33
CA GLU A 337 -6.07 -41.91 3.42
C GLU A 337 -5.74 -41.63 1.94
N HIS A 338 -5.11 -40.49 1.65
CA HIS A 338 -5.02 -39.94 0.30
C HIS A 338 -3.65 -39.37 -0.08
N ASP A 339 -3.37 -39.40 -1.38
CA ASP A 339 -2.26 -38.74 -2.06
C ASP A 339 -2.78 -37.53 -2.83
N PHE A 340 -2.37 -36.32 -2.45
CA PHE A 340 -2.70 -35.10 -3.21
C PHE A 340 -2.06 -35.15 -4.60
N VAL A 341 -2.90 -35.15 -5.64
CA VAL A 341 -2.46 -35.19 -7.04
C VAL A 341 -2.35 -33.80 -7.65
N LEU A 342 -3.45 -33.04 -7.67
CA LEU A 342 -3.57 -31.75 -8.35
C LEU A 342 -4.68 -30.95 -7.68
N GLN A 343 -4.48 -29.65 -7.52
CA GLN A 343 -5.57 -28.73 -7.22
C GLN A 343 -6.05 -28.04 -8.50
N VAL A 344 -7.37 -27.90 -8.64
CA VAL A 344 -8.03 -27.22 -9.75
C VAL A 344 -8.99 -26.18 -9.16
N SER A 345 -8.69 -24.90 -9.32
CA SER A 345 -9.59 -23.82 -8.92
C SER A 345 -10.57 -23.47 -10.04
N LEU A 346 -11.81 -23.17 -9.67
CA LEU A 346 -12.88 -22.71 -10.56
C LEU A 346 -13.18 -21.26 -10.24
N ASP A 347 -12.88 -20.38 -11.18
CA ASP A 347 -13.13 -18.95 -11.07
C ASP A 347 -13.82 -18.46 -12.35
N LEU A 348 -15.14 -18.60 -12.36
CA LEU A 348 -15.96 -18.38 -13.55
C LEU A 348 -16.83 -17.13 -13.40
N SER A 349 -16.93 -16.36 -14.47
CA SER A 349 -17.84 -15.24 -14.68
C SER A 349 -18.65 -15.46 -15.96
N SER A 350 -19.74 -14.72 -16.11
CA SER A 350 -20.70 -14.93 -17.19
C SER A 350 -20.38 -14.17 -18.48
N GLY A 351 -19.29 -13.38 -18.53
CA GLY A 351 -18.98 -12.48 -19.65
C GLY A 351 -18.51 -13.14 -20.94
N SER A 352 -18.27 -14.46 -20.94
CA SER A 352 -17.76 -15.24 -22.07
C SER A 352 -18.20 -16.69 -21.94
N GLU A 353 -18.32 -17.42 -23.06
CA GLU A 353 -18.56 -18.87 -23.06
C GLU A 353 -17.28 -19.71 -22.92
N ARG A 354 -16.11 -19.06 -22.77
CA ARG A 354 -14.80 -19.72 -22.79
C ARG A 354 -14.07 -19.67 -21.45
N VAL A 355 -13.36 -20.75 -21.15
CA VAL A 355 -12.56 -20.98 -19.95
C VAL A 355 -11.14 -21.30 -20.37
N GLY A 356 -10.16 -20.60 -19.79
CA GLY A 356 -8.75 -20.87 -19.95
C GLY A 356 -8.19 -21.72 -18.82
N VAL A 357 -7.21 -22.55 -19.13
CA VAL A 357 -6.42 -23.31 -18.17
C VAL A 357 -5.15 -22.52 -17.85
N PHE A 358 -4.99 -22.09 -16.60
CA PHE A 358 -3.83 -21.34 -16.11
C PHE A 358 -3.13 -22.11 -14.99
N HIS A 359 -1.84 -21.87 -14.76
CA HIS A 359 -1.13 -22.38 -13.57
C HIS A 359 -0.65 -21.26 -12.63
N THR A 360 -0.70 -20.01 -13.10
CA THR A 360 -0.30 -18.81 -12.36
C THR A 360 -1.28 -17.69 -12.68
N GLY A 361 -1.45 -16.78 -11.71
CA GLY A 361 -2.05 -15.47 -11.90
C GLY A 361 -1.03 -14.38 -11.61
N HIS A 362 -1.49 -13.19 -11.25
CA HIS A 362 -0.65 -12.01 -10.98
C HIS A 362 -0.32 -11.84 -9.49
N PHE A 363 -0.95 -12.59 -8.57
CA PHE A 363 -0.76 -12.37 -7.14
C PHE A 363 0.66 -12.78 -6.68
N TYR A 364 1.13 -13.96 -7.09
CA TYR A 364 2.51 -14.40 -6.88
C TYR A 364 3.35 -14.40 -8.17
N ALA A 365 2.70 -14.45 -9.35
CA ALA A 365 3.32 -14.33 -10.67
C ALA A 365 4.50 -15.30 -10.90
N ASN A 366 4.32 -16.59 -10.59
CA ASN A 366 5.38 -17.61 -10.67
C ASN A 366 5.37 -18.38 -12.01
N ASP A 367 5.67 -17.68 -13.10
CA ASP A 367 5.70 -18.21 -14.47
C ASP A 367 6.79 -19.27 -14.74
N LYS A 368 7.81 -19.38 -13.88
CA LYS A 368 8.95 -20.31 -14.04
C LYS A 368 8.54 -21.79 -14.06
N LEU A 369 7.35 -22.09 -13.56
CA LEU A 369 6.80 -23.45 -13.50
C LEU A 369 6.07 -23.87 -14.78
N THR A 370 5.86 -22.95 -15.73
CA THR A 370 5.19 -23.19 -17.01
C THR A 370 5.74 -24.43 -17.73
N ARG A 371 7.07 -24.59 -17.80
CA ARG A 371 7.71 -25.74 -18.47
C ARG A 371 7.37 -27.11 -17.87
N PHE A 372 6.95 -27.15 -16.61
CA PHE A 372 6.61 -28.38 -15.90
C PHE A 372 5.10 -28.64 -15.91
N LEU A 373 4.28 -27.58 -15.89
CA LEU A 373 2.82 -27.68 -15.84
C LEU A 373 2.15 -27.55 -17.22
N SER A 374 2.90 -27.20 -18.27
CA SER A 374 2.38 -27.11 -19.65
C SER A 374 1.64 -28.34 -20.18
N PRO A 375 1.97 -29.60 -19.79
CA PRO A 375 1.16 -30.74 -20.22
C PRO A 375 -0.29 -30.69 -19.72
N LEU A 376 -0.57 -30.03 -18.59
CA LEU A 376 -1.91 -29.96 -18.00
C LEU A 376 -2.88 -29.15 -18.87
N GLY A 377 -2.42 -28.09 -19.52
CA GLY A 377 -3.26 -27.26 -20.38
C GLY A 377 -3.88 -28.07 -21.51
N LYS A 378 -3.04 -28.78 -22.28
CA LYS A 378 -3.49 -29.67 -23.35
C LYS A 378 -4.36 -30.83 -22.88
N LEU A 379 -4.08 -31.39 -21.70
CA LEU A 379 -4.89 -32.47 -21.14
C LEU A 379 -6.31 -31.99 -20.82
N PHE A 380 -6.45 -30.87 -20.11
CA PHE A 380 -7.76 -30.33 -19.73
C PHE A 380 -8.57 -29.84 -20.94
N GLU A 381 -7.93 -29.23 -21.94
CA GLU A 381 -8.57 -28.92 -23.22
C GLU A 381 -9.01 -30.21 -23.97
N GLY A 382 -8.17 -31.24 -23.95
CA GLY A 382 -8.45 -32.54 -24.56
C GLY A 382 -9.66 -33.24 -23.94
N TYR A 383 -9.75 -33.30 -22.60
CA TYR A 383 -10.88 -33.90 -21.89
C TYR A 383 -12.22 -33.25 -22.26
N ALA A 384 -12.26 -31.92 -22.38
CA ALA A 384 -13.47 -31.23 -22.84
C ALA A 384 -13.77 -31.51 -24.32
N THR A 385 -12.74 -31.52 -25.18
CA THR A 385 -12.88 -31.76 -26.62
C THR A 385 -13.38 -33.18 -26.93
N GLU A 386 -12.91 -34.19 -26.19
CA GLU A 386 -13.38 -35.58 -26.29
C GLU A 386 -14.87 -35.72 -25.95
N ALA A 387 -15.39 -34.86 -25.05
CA ALA A 387 -16.80 -34.74 -24.76
C ALA A 387 -17.59 -33.88 -25.79
N GLY A 388 -16.93 -33.43 -26.86
CA GLY A 388 -17.53 -32.61 -27.91
C GLY A 388 -17.67 -31.12 -27.56
N LEU A 389 -17.01 -30.66 -26.50
CA LEU A 389 -17.09 -29.29 -26.00
C LEU A 389 -15.83 -28.49 -26.35
N LYS A 390 -16.00 -27.22 -26.71
CA LYS A 390 -14.91 -26.31 -27.11
C LYS A 390 -14.72 -25.12 -26.16
N SER A 391 -15.38 -25.16 -25.01
CA SER A 391 -15.35 -24.07 -24.03
C SER A 391 -14.05 -24.01 -23.23
N VAL A 392 -13.27 -25.09 -23.12
CA VAL A 392 -11.98 -25.10 -22.41
C VAL A 392 -10.81 -24.92 -23.38
N GLN A 393 -9.81 -24.10 -23.00
CA GLN A 393 -8.63 -23.80 -23.82
C GLN A 393 -7.34 -23.85 -23.00
N ASP A 394 -6.26 -24.39 -23.56
CA ASP A 394 -4.90 -24.28 -23.00
C ASP A 394 -4.39 -22.83 -23.06
N CYS A 395 -4.26 -22.20 -21.89
CA CYS A 395 -3.61 -20.89 -21.73
C CYS A 395 -2.23 -20.98 -21.08
N ILE A 396 -1.76 -22.19 -20.71
CA ILE A 396 -0.41 -22.41 -20.18
C ILE A 396 0.62 -22.37 -21.33
N THR A 397 0.25 -22.92 -22.48
CA THR A 397 1.10 -22.95 -23.69
C THR A 397 0.43 -22.15 -24.81
N PRO A 398 0.39 -20.81 -24.72
CA PRO A 398 -0.24 -19.96 -25.73
C PRO A 398 0.49 -20.04 -27.08
N ALA A 399 -0.15 -19.54 -28.14
CA ALA A 399 0.46 -19.47 -29.47
C ALA A 399 1.73 -18.59 -29.49
N GLN A 400 2.57 -18.73 -30.51
CA GLN A 400 3.94 -18.15 -30.55
C GLN A 400 4.02 -16.62 -30.36
N GLU A 401 2.93 -15.88 -30.57
CA GLU A 401 2.84 -14.42 -30.43
C GLU A 401 2.09 -13.96 -29.16
N GLN A 402 1.71 -14.90 -28.29
CA GLN A 402 0.91 -14.64 -27.09
C GLN A 402 1.68 -15.04 -25.83
N ASN A 403 1.44 -14.30 -24.75
CA ASN A 403 1.85 -14.68 -23.41
C ASN A 403 0.67 -15.36 -22.68
N TRP A 404 0.94 -15.99 -21.54
CA TRP A 404 -0.08 -16.71 -20.78
C TRP A 404 -1.23 -15.79 -20.33
N ASP A 405 -0.93 -14.52 -20.06
CA ASP A 405 -1.86 -13.48 -19.61
C ASP A 405 -2.63 -12.79 -20.74
N SER A 406 -2.29 -13.03 -22.02
CA SER A 406 -2.91 -12.36 -23.17
C SER A 406 -4.41 -12.66 -23.35
N TRP A 407 -4.94 -13.65 -22.63
CA TRP A 407 -6.34 -14.08 -22.68
C TRP A 407 -7.25 -13.30 -21.74
N VAL A 408 -6.69 -12.55 -20.79
CA VAL A 408 -7.44 -11.82 -19.77
C VAL A 408 -7.08 -10.33 -19.87
N PRO A 409 -8.06 -9.42 -20.01
CA PRO A 409 -7.79 -8.01 -20.32
C PRO A 409 -7.26 -7.18 -19.14
N ASP A 410 -7.17 -7.75 -17.93
CA ASP A 410 -6.71 -7.07 -16.71
C ASP A 410 -6.04 -8.08 -15.76
N GLN A 411 -5.38 -7.61 -14.70
CA GLN A 411 -4.73 -8.45 -13.72
C GLN A 411 -5.74 -9.25 -12.89
N PHE A 412 -5.47 -10.53 -12.72
CA PHE A 412 -6.31 -11.46 -11.97
C PHE A 412 -5.45 -12.30 -11.01
N ALA A 413 -6.06 -12.68 -9.89
CA ALA A 413 -5.48 -13.57 -8.89
C ALA A 413 -6.33 -14.85 -8.82
N THR A 414 -5.73 -15.98 -8.50
CA THR A 414 -6.48 -17.26 -8.42
C THR A 414 -6.11 -18.08 -7.20
N ASP A 415 -7.07 -18.85 -6.68
CA ASP A 415 -6.87 -19.72 -5.51
C ASP A 415 -5.85 -20.85 -5.74
N ALA A 416 -5.42 -21.10 -6.97
CA ALA A 416 -4.36 -22.05 -7.28
C ALA A 416 -2.97 -21.52 -6.86
N GLU A 417 -2.73 -20.21 -6.93
CA GLU A 417 -1.38 -19.67 -6.73
C GLU A 417 -0.79 -19.98 -5.34
N PRO A 418 -1.54 -19.87 -4.21
CA PRO A 418 -1.04 -20.30 -2.91
C PRO A 418 -0.58 -21.76 -2.85
N PHE A 419 -1.27 -22.67 -3.53
CA PHE A 419 -0.88 -24.09 -3.59
C PHE A 419 0.44 -24.27 -4.33
N THR A 420 0.62 -23.55 -5.44
CA THR A 420 1.90 -23.54 -6.17
C THR A 420 3.06 -23.08 -5.29
N GLU A 421 2.88 -22.02 -4.51
CA GLU A 421 3.91 -21.55 -3.57
C GLU A 421 4.15 -22.51 -2.38
N ALA A 422 3.12 -23.26 -1.99
CA ALA A 422 3.20 -24.38 -1.04
C ALA A 422 3.72 -25.69 -1.65
N ALA A 423 4.36 -25.63 -2.83
CA ALA A 423 4.95 -26.75 -3.55
C ALA A 423 3.97 -27.85 -3.99
N ARG A 424 2.70 -27.49 -4.21
CA ARG A 424 1.65 -28.37 -4.76
C ARG A 424 1.36 -27.99 -6.22
N PRO A 425 1.25 -28.98 -7.13
CA PRO A 425 0.77 -28.69 -8.48
C PRO A 425 -0.67 -28.19 -8.41
N SER A 426 -0.93 -27.10 -9.13
CA SER A 426 -2.25 -26.49 -9.18
C SER A 426 -2.49 -25.83 -10.53
N ILE A 427 -3.77 -25.74 -10.91
CA ILE A 427 -4.24 -25.01 -12.09
C ILE A 427 -5.54 -24.28 -11.77
N SER A 428 -5.88 -23.31 -12.60
CA SER A 428 -7.11 -22.53 -12.52
C SER A 428 -7.87 -22.65 -13.84
N LEU A 429 -9.15 -22.96 -13.74
CA LEU A 429 -10.12 -22.85 -14.83
C LEU A 429 -10.81 -21.49 -14.66
N PHE A 430 -10.38 -20.53 -15.48
CA PHE A 430 -10.73 -19.12 -15.34
C PHE A 430 -11.41 -18.61 -16.62
N THR A 431 -12.50 -17.86 -16.50
CA THR A 431 -13.18 -17.28 -17.68
C THR A 431 -12.28 -16.32 -18.44
N ILE A 432 -12.08 -16.58 -19.75
CA ILE A 432 -11.21 -15.77 -20.60
C ILE A 432 -12.01 -14.80 -21.48
N ALA A 433 -11.32 -13.77 -21.99
CA ALA A 433 -11.92 -12.69 -22.79
C ALA A 433 -13.03 -11.92 -22.05
N ASP A 434 -12.97 -11.87 -20.72
CA ASP A 434 -13.91 -11.12 -19.88
C ASP A 434 -13.18 -10.09 -19.04
N ALA A 435 -13.64 -8.84 -19.09
CA ALA A 435 -13.11 -7.74 -18.28
C ALA A 435 -13.73 -7.68 -16.88
N ARG A 436 -14.77 -8.48 -16.58
CA ARG A 436 -15.49 -8.51 -15.30
C ARG A 436 -15.90 -7.13 -14.79
N PRO A 437 -16.60 -6.31 -15.61
CA PRO A 437 -16.81 -4.89 -15.33
C PRO A 437 -17.70 -4.61 -14.12
N LEU A 438 -18.46 -5.59 -13.62
CA LEU A 438 -19.38 -5.41 -12.48
C LEU A 438 -18.82 -5.93 -11.16
N VAL A 439 -17.84 -6.84 -11.21
CA VAL A 439 -17.22 -7.43 -10.01
C VAL A 439 -16.68 -6.33 -9.10
N ASP A 440 -16.76 -6.54 -7.80
CA ASP A 440 -16.30 -5.59 -6.78
C ASP A 440 -17.12 -4.29 -6.70
N THR A 441 -18.38 -4.35 -7.14
CA THR A 441 -19.30 -3.21 -7.11
C THR A 441 -20.69 -3.62 -6.61
N PRO A 442 -21.48 -2.69 -6.04
CA PRO A 442 -22.90 -2.92 -5.76
C PRO A 442 -23.76 -3.33 -6.96
N ALA A 443 -23.29 -3.09 -8.20
CA ALA A 443 -24.03 -3.41 -9.41
C ALA A 443 -23.92 -4.89 -9.82
N ASP A 444 -23.09 -5.67 -9.14
CA ASP A 444 -22.89 -7.11 -9.35
C ASP A 444 -24.12 -7.92 -8.91
N THR A 445 -25.19 -7.87 -9.71
CA THR A 445 -26.54 -8.31 -9.36
C THR A 445 -27.02 -9.45 -10.27
N PRO A 446 -27.88 -10.37 -9.78
CA PRO A 446 -28.27 -11.57 -10.52
C PRO A 446 -28.92 -11.33 -11.89
N ASP A 447 -29.61 -10.20 -12.08
CA ASP A 447 -30.23 -9.82 -13.36
C ASP A 447 -29.22 -9.46 -14.45
N ARG A 448 -27.95 -9.30 -14.09
CA ARG A 448 -26.84 -8.99 -15.02
C ARG A 448 -26.08 -10.23 -15.50
N VAL A 449 -26.32 -11.38 -14.88
CA VAL A 449 -25.62 -12.63 -15.18
C VAL A 449 -26.15 -13.25 -16.47
N ASN A 450 -25.26 -13.56 -17.41
CA ASN A 450 -25.59 -14.37 -18.58
C ASN A 450 -25.51 -15.88 -18.26
N PHE A 451 -26.61 -16.43 -17.77
CA PHE A 451 -26.68 -17.86 -17.43
C PHE A 451 -26.41 -18.81 -18.61
N GLY A 452 -26.64 -18.38 -19.86
CA GLY A 452 -26.37 -19.19 -21.05
C GLY A 452 -24.87 -19.42 -21.25
N GLN A 453 -24.10 -18.33 -21.27
CA GLN A 453 -22.63 -18.38 -21.37
C GLN A 453 -22.01 -19.13 -20.19
N LEU A 454 -22.50 -18.88 -18.97
CA LEU A 454 -22.02 -19.61 -17.79
C LEU A 454 -22.30 -21.12 -17.89
N MET A 455 -23.48 -21.53 -18.39
CA MET A 455 -23.82 -22.95 -18.56
C MET A 455 -22.88 -23.66 -19.56
N ASP A 456 -22.50 -23.01 -20.66
CA ASP A 456 -21.58 -23.59 -21.63
C ASP A 456 -20.16 -23.77 -21.08
N GLN A 457 -19.73 -22.85 -20.21
CA GLN A 457 -18.49 -23.02 -19.43
C GLN A 457 -18.59 -24.19 -18.46
N VAL A 458 -19.67 -24.27 -17.66
CA VAL A 458 -19.87 -25.33 -16.66
C VAL A 458 -19.83 -26.71 -17.30
N ARG A 459 -20.47 -26.89 -18.47
CA ARG A 459 -20.41 -28.16 -19.22
C ARG A 459 -18.97 -28.58 -19.54
N GLY A 460 -18.16 -27.64 -20.04
CA GLY A 460 -16.75 -27.88 -20.38
C GLY A 460 -15.90 -28.20 -19.17
N VAL A 461 -16.07 -27.42 -18.10
CA VAL A 461 -15.39 -27.61 -16.81
C VAL A 461 -15.69 -28.97 -16.22
N VAL A 462 -16.97 -29.37 -16.17
CA VAL A 462 -17.38 -30.67 -15.63
C VAL A 462 -16.81 -31.81 -16.47
N ALA A 463 -16.83 -31.70 -17.79
CA ALA A 463 -16.22 -32.71 -18.67
C ALA A 463 -14.70 -32.83 -18.45
N ALA A 464 -14.01 -31.70 -18.32
CA ALA A 464 -12.57 -31.69 -18.05
C ALA A 464 -12.22 -32.32 -16.69
N LEU A 465 -13.00 -32.00 -15.65
CA LEU A 465 -12.83 -32.58 -14.32
C LEU A 465 -13.18 -34.08 -14.28
N ALA A 466 -14.21 -34.52 -14.99
CA ALA A 466 -14.55 -35.93 -15.12
C ALA A 466 -13.41 -36.71 -15.79
N GLY A 467 -12.87 -36.20 -16.90
CA GLY A 467 -11.71 -36.78 -17.57
C GLY A 467 -10.49 -36.87 -16.67
N ALA A 468 -10.15 -35.78 -15.98
CA ALA A 468 -9.04 -35.75 -15.03
C ALA A 468 -9.22 -36.73 -13.86
N ALA A 469 -10.44 -36.93 -13.38
CA ALA A 469 -10.74 -37.85 -12.28
C ALA A 469 -10.61 -39.33 -12.68
N ASP A 470 -10.75 -39.66 -13.97
CA ASP A 470 -10.76 -41.03 -14.48
C ASP A 470 -9.50 -41.45 -15.24
N ASP A 471 -8.67 -40.50 -15.67
CA ASP A 471 -7.50 -40.73 -16.53
C ASP A 471 -6.19 -40.95 -15.74
N PRO A 472 -5.59 -42.16 -15.76
CA PRO A 472 -4.27 -42.41 -15.18
C PRO A 472 -3.14 -41.54 -15.78
N ALA A 473 -3.28 -41.08 -17.03
CA ALA A 473 -2.27 -40.28 -17.72
C ALA A 473 -2.10 -38.86 -17.14
N LEU A 474 -3.04 -38.39 -16.32
CA LEU A 474 -2.88 -37.14 -15.55
C LEU A 474 -1.60 -37.15 -14.71
N VAL A 475 -1.32 -38.28 -14.04
CA VAL A 475 -0.14 -38.42 -13.17
C VAL A 475 1.10 -38.79 -13.98
N THR A 476 1.00 -39.80 -14.85
CA THR A 476 2.17 -40.35 -15.57
C THR A 476 2.64 -39.45 -16.72
N GLY A 477 1.71 -38.80 -17.42
CA GLY A 477 1.98 -37.88 -18.52
C GLY A 477 1.91 -36.42 -18.10
N GLY A 478 0.83 -36.00 -17.44
CA GLY A 478 0.55 -34.61 -17.08
C GLY A 478 1.54 -34.04 -16.05
N LEU A 479 1.76 -34.81 -14.97
CA LEU A 479 2.65 -34.43 -13.87
C LEU A 479 4.00 -35.18 -13.88
N GLY A 480 4.22 -36.08 -14.84
CA GLY A 480 5.42 -36.94 -14.88
C GLY A 480 6.75 -36.18 -14.97
N ARG A 481 6.73 -34.93 -15.47
CA ARG A 481 7.91 -34.04 -15.53
C ARG A 481 8.20 -33.32 -14.21
N LEU A 482 7.23 -33.26 -13.30
CA LEU A 482 7.29 -32.48 -12.07
C LEU A 482 7.91 -33.29 -10.93
N LYS A 483 9.24 -33.34 -10.90
CA LYS A 483 9.99 -34.09 -9.86
C LYS A 483 10.13 -33.33 -8.53
N ARG A 484 10.25 -32.00 -8.58
CA ARG A 484 10.46 -31.12 -7.42
C ARG A 484 9.84 -29.75 -7.66
N MET A 485 9.17 -29.21 -6.65
CA MET A 485 8.74 -27.81 -6.59
C MET A 485 9.46 -27.08 -5.44
N PRO A 486 9.83 -25.80 -5.61
CA PRO A 486 10.33 -24.99 -4.52
C PRO A 486 9.21 -24.75 -3.50
N TYR A 487 9.56 -24.75 -2.22
CA TYR A 487 8.66 -24.40 -1.12
C TYR A 487 9.01 -22.97 -0.71
N ARG A 488 8.02 -22.06 -0.74
CA ARG A 488 8.20 -20.62 -0.48
C ARG A 488 7.17 -20.07 0.52
N TYR A 489 6.53 -20.97 1.26
CA TYR A 489 5.34 -20.72 2.05
C TYR A 489 5.62 -20.58 3.54
N GLN A 490 6.69 -19.86 3.92
CA GLN A 490 7.02 -19.62 5.32
C GLN A 490 6.24 -18.42 5.88
N PRO A 491 5.86 -18.44 7.16
CA PRO A 491 5.18 -17.31 7.78
C PRO A 491 6.17 -16.15 8.02
N LEU A 492 5.67 -14.94 7.85
CA LEU A 492 6.28 -13.73 8.40
C LEU A 492 5.81 -13.58 9.84
N THR A 493 6.74 -13.52 10.79
CA THR A 493 6.42 -13.32 12.22
C THR A 493 7.21 -12.15 12.77
N GLY A 494 6.63 -11.45 13.75
CA GLY A 494 7.29 -10.29 14.33
C GLY A 494 6.58 -9.74 15.55
N MET A 495 7.12 -8.64 16.06
CA MET A 495 6.55 -7.89 17.17
C MET A 495 6.46 -6.42 16.79
N ILE A 496 5.42 -5.73 17.21
CA ILE A 496 5.24 -4.30 16.95
C ILE A 496 5.56 -3.55 18.23
N TYR A 497 6.59 -2.71 18.17
CA TYR A 497 7.08 -1.99 19.34
C TYR A 497 7.14 -0.48 19.13
N GLU A 498 6.78 0.25 20.19
CA GLU A 498 7.16 1.63 20.38
C GLU A 498 8.55 1.70 21.04
N PHE A 499 9.39 2.63 20.57
CA PHE A 499 10.69 2.91 21.20
C PHE A 499 10.60 4.06 22.21
N GLU A 500 10.24 3.72 23.46
CA GLU A 500 10.23 4.64 24.60
C GLU A 500 11.63 4.90 25.18
N ARG A 501 12.40 5.77 24.50
CA ARG A 501 13.81 6.11 24.84
C ARG A 501 14.05 6.59 26.28
N LYS A 502 13.01 7.08 26.96
CA LYS A 502 13.10 7.50 28.37
C LYS A 502 13.11 6.31 29.35
N LYS A 503 12.62 5.15 28.92
CA LYS A 503 12.49 3.94 29.74
C LYS A 503 13.60 2.93 29.47
N THR A 504 13.98 2.73 28.20
CA THR A 504 14.89 1.66 27.80
C THR A 504 15.82 2.08 26.65
N PHE A 505 16.92 1.32 26.47
CA PHE A 505 17.85 1.46 25.34
C PHE A 505 17.47 0.60 24.12
N LEU A 506 16.52 -0.32 24.29
CA LEU A 506 16.04 -1.22 23.25
C LEU A 506 14.52 -1.10 23.14
N PRO A 507 13.95 -1.09 21.92
CA PRO A 507 12.51 -1.05 21.73
C PRO A 507 11.85 -2.30 22.31
N ASN A 508 10.92 -2.12 23.26
CA ASN A 508 10.28 -3.22 23.97
C ASN A 508 8.85 -2.92 24.48
N THR A 509 8.29 -1.75 24.17
CA THR A 509 6.91 -1.41 24.53
C THR A 509 5.97 -1.95 23.45
N PRO A 510 5.13 -2.95 23.73
CA PRO A 510 4.20 -3.52 22.74
C PRO A 510 3.11 -2.53 22.32
N VAL A 511 2.78 -2.52 21.03
CA VAL A 511 1.60 -1.82 20.51
C VAL A 511 0.53 -2.87 20.19
N PRO A 512 -0.52 -3.00 21.03
CA PRO A 512 -1.56 -4.00 20.86
C PRO A 512 -2.42 -3.72 19.64
N HIS A 513 -2.94 -4.77 18.99
CA HIS A 513 -3.95 -4.66 17.94
C HIS A 513 -3.59 -3.75 16.75
N ALA A 514 -2.29 -3.50 16.55
CA ALA A 514 -1.83 -2.80 15.36
C ALA A 514 -2.01 -3.68 14.12
N LEU A 515 -2.44 -3.07 13.02
CA LEU A 515 -2.55 -3.72 11.73
C LEU A 515 -1.18 -3.80 11.08
N VAL A 516 -0.84 -4.97 10.58
CA VAL A 516 0.33 -5.19 9.74
C VAL A 516 -0.14 -5.33 8.30
N VAL A 517 0.44 -4.55 7.40
CA VAL A 517 0.10 -4.52 5.98
C VAL A 517 1.35 -4.75 5.16
N LEU A 518 1.29 -5.71 4.25
CA LEU A 518 2.24 -5.85 3.15
C LEU A 518 1.58 -5.27 1.91
N LYS A 519 1.96 -4.02 1.62
CA LYS A 519 1.35 -3.18 0.59
C LYS A 519 1.65 -3.72 -0.81
N SER A 520 0.61 -3.88 -1.62
CA SER A 520 0.71 -4.24 -3.02
C SER A 520 0.60 -3.01 -3.93
N PRO A 521 1.28 -2.99 -5.07
CA PRO A 521 1.11 -1.93 -6.07
C PRO A 521 -0.30 -1.83 -6.68
N ALA A 522 -0.95 -2.97 -6.94
CA ALA A 522 -2.31 -3.00 -7.46
C ALA A 522 -3.28 -2.87 -6.28
N ILE A 523 -4.42 -2.19 -6.44
CA ILE A 523 -5.47 -2.12 -5.39
C ILE A 523 -6.25 -3.44 -5.31
N ALA A 524 -6.57 -4.00 -6.49
CA ALA A 524 -7.30 -5.26 -6.61
C ALA A 524 -7.04 -5.93 -7.95
N MET A 525 -7.16 -7.26 -7.98
CA MET A 525 -7.02 -8.10 -9.17
C MET A 525 -8.35 -8.82 -9.44
N MET A 526 -9.19 -8.24 -10.31
CA MET A 526 -10.53 -8.75 -10.66
C MET A 526 -11.41 -9.21 -9.47
N GLY A 527 -11.39 -8.47 -8.36
CA GLY A 527 -12.20 -8.75 -7.16
C GLY A 527 -11.39 -9.17 -5.94
N VAL A 528 -10.12 -9.54 -6.11
CA VAL A 528 -9.20 -9.88 -5.02
C VAL A 528 -8.45 -8.64 -4.54
N ARG A 529 -8.61 -8.25 -3.26
CA ARG A 529 -7.73 -7.27 -2.62
C ARG A 529 -6.33 -7.86 -2.51
N THR A 530 -5.33 -7.06 -2.82
CA THR A 530 -3.94 -7.50 -3.00
C THR A 530 -3.07 -7.22 -1.77
N ASP A 531 -3.46 -6.24 -0.94
CA ASP A 531 -2.81 -5.97 0.33
C ASP A 531 -2.99 -7.16 1.29
N LEU A 532 -1.86 -7.71 1.74
CA LEU A 532 -1.86 -8.77 2.74
C LEU A 532 -1.91 -8.13 4.12
N MET A 533 -2.97 -8.43 4.88
CA MET A 533 -3.18 -7.85 6.20
C MET A 533 -3.26 -8.92 7.29
N THR A 534 -2.69 -8.62 8.45
CA THR A 534 -2.91 -9.34 9.72
C THR A 534 -3.01 -8.32 10.85
N MET A 535 -3.49 -8.73 12.01
CA MET A 535 -3.59 -7.85 13.18
C MET A 535 -2.81 -8.46 14.33
N ALA A 536 -2.03 -7.64 15.02
CA ALA A 536 -1.26 -8.08 16.16
C ALA A 536 -2.15 -8.40 17.37
N ASP A 537 -1.67 -9.28 18.23
CA ASP A 537 -2.29 -9.55 19.52
C ASP A 537 -2.06 -8.41 20.53
N VAL A 538 -2.50 -8.59 21.78
CA VAL A 538 -2.33 -7.56 22.84
C VAL A 538 -0.87 -7.31 23.22
N ARG A 539 0.06 -8.18 22.81
CA ARG A 539 1.50 -8.06 23.04
C ARG A 539 2.23 -7.51 21.83
N GLY A 540 1.51 -7.13 20.78
CA GLY A 540 2.08 -6.68 19.52
C GLY A 540 2.69 -7.82 18.70
N ASP A 541 2.50 -9.09 19.06
CA ASP A 541 2.96 -10.23 18.28
C ASP A 541 2.03 -10.45 17.07
N PHE A 542 2.61 -10.71 15.89
CA PHE A 542 1.84 -11.00 14.67
C PHE A 542 2.44 -12.17 13.87
N GLU A 543 1.57 -12.79 13.09
CA GLU A 543 1.91 -13.83 12.12
C GLU A 543 1.12 -13.61 10.83
N LEU A 544 1.80 -13.72 9.69
CA LEU A 544 1.21 -13.61 8.35
C LEU A 544 1.72 -14.75 7.47
N LEU A 545 0.81 -15.57 6.98
CA LEU A 545 1.13 -16.74 6.17
C LEU A 545 1.02 -16.45 4.67
N GLY A 546 1.96 -17.01 3.90
CA GLY A 546 1.86 -17.10 2.45
C GLY A 546 2.10 -15.78 1.73
N TYR A 547 3.08 -14.98 2.15
CA TYR A 547 3.42 -13.75 1.46
C TYR A 547 4.39 -14.01 0.29
N PRO A 548 4.34 -13.22 -0.81
CA PRO A 548 5.34 -13.31 -1.88
C PRO A 548 6.74 -12.96 -1.37
N ASP A 549 7.75 -13.79 -1.65
CA ASP A 549 9.17 -13.46 -1.34
C ASP A 549 9.72 -12.44 -2.36
N ASP A 550 9.24 -11.19 -2.27
CA ASP A 550 9.61 -10.09 -3.15
C ASP A 550 10.40 -8.99 -2.39
N ALA A 551 11.45 -8.49 -3.05
CA ALA A 551 12.32 -7.42 -2.57
C ALA A 551 11.60 -6.10 -2.35
N ALA A 552 10.53 -5.87 -3.11
CA ALA A 552 9.80 -4.62 -3.09
C ALA A 552 8.80 -4.52 -1.92
N LEU A 553 8.44 -5.65 -1.29
CA LEU A 553 7.45 -5.66 -0.22
C LEU A 553 8.06 -5.20 1.12
N LYS A 554 7.30 -4.35 1.81
CA LYS A 554 7.60 -3.86 3.16
C LYS A 554 6.45 -4.24 4.09
N ALA A 555 6.78 -4.60 5.32
CA ALA A 555 5.80 -4.85 6.37
C ALA A 555 5.59 -3.58 7.19
N ASP A 556 4.44 -2.95 7.01
CA ASP A 556 4.08 -1.70 7.66
C ASP A 556 3.11 -1.95 8.79
N ALA A 557 3.30 -1.28 9.93
CA ALA A 557 2.45 -1.43 11.10
C ALA A 557 1.76 -0.12 11.45
N PHE A 558 0.44 -0.16 11.66
CA PHE A 558 -0.37 1.00 12.01
C PHE A 558 -1.25 0.71 13.23
N GLY A 559 -1.22 1.61 14.21
CA GLY A 559 -2.20 1.62 15.30
C GLY A 559 -3.37 2.52 14.91
N VAL A 560 -4.58 1.95 14.91
CA VAL A 560 -5.81 2.64 14.50
C VAL A 560 -6.75 2.76 15.69
N GLU A 561 -7.16 3.98 15.99
CA GLU A 561 -8.08 4.29 17.09
C GLU A 561 -9.49 3.75 16.79
N PRO A 562 -10.08 2.94 17.68
CA PRO A 562 -11.44 2.43 17.50
C PRO A 562 -12.49 3.54 17.39
N GLY A 563 -13.53 3.32 16.59
CA GLY A 563 -14.63 4.25 16.35
C GLY A 563 -14.26 5.38 15.38
N SER A 564 -13.21 6.15 15.66
CA SER A 564 -12.78 7.27 14.81
C SER A 564 -11.99 6.80 13.58
N GLY A 565 -11.35 5.64 13.67
CA GLY A 565 -10.43 5.08 12.68
C GLY A 565 -9.12 5.87 12.53
N ARG A 566 -8.83 6.81 13.42
CA ARG A 566 -7.67 7.72 13.33
C ARG A 566 -6.38 6.93 13.48
N ILE A 567 -5.37 7.23 12.67
CA ILE A 567 -4.04 6.62 12.82
C ILE A 567 -3.34 7.32 13.98
N ILE A 568 -3.02 6.53 15.02
CA ILE A 568 -2.36 7.00 16.24
C ILE A 568 -0.93 6.45 16.37
N TYR A 569 -0.61 5.38 15.65
CA TYR A 569 0.75 4.87 15.48
C TYR A 569 1.03 4.60 14.00
N ALA A 570 2.23 4.97 13.54
CA ALA A 570 2.69 4.73 12.17
C ALA A 570 4.13 4.22 12.16
N PRO A 571 4.61 3.65 11.04
CA PRO A 571 6.00 3.17 10.91
C PRO A 571 7.03 4.27 11.18
N ASP A 572 8.04 3.98 12.02
CA ASP A 572 9.12 4.92 12.32
C ASP A 572 10.22 4.84 11.23
N LEU A 573 10.30 5.88 10.40
CA LEU A 573 11.32 6.05 9.36
C LEU A 573 12.60 6.74 9.86
N GLY A 574 12.63 7.11 11.15
CA GLY A 574 13.78 7.79 11.74
C GLY A 574 15.02 6.91 11.87
N PRO A 575 16.17 7.51 12.27
CA PRO A 575 17.45 6.81 12.36
C PRO A 575 17.49 5.61 13.33
N GLU A 576 16.55 5.55 14.27
CA GLU A 576 16.42 4.43 15.20
C GLU A 576 15.28 3.46 14.87
N GLY A 577 14.45 3.82 13.88
CA GLY A 577 13.39 3.04 13.29
C GLY A 577 13.93 2.20 12.12
N GLU A 578 13.45 2.49 10.92
CA GLU A 578 13.78 1.81 9.65
C GLU A 578 15.28 1.60 9.45
N THR A 579 16.13 2.59 9.77
CA THR A 579 17.59 2.47 9.54
C THR A 579 18.22 1.33 10.36
N LYS A 580 17.76 1.10 11.60
CA LYS A 580 18.24 0.01 12.46
C LYS A 580 17.41 -1.27 12.32
N TYR A 581 16.11 -1.12 12.06
CA TYR A 581 15.13 -2.19 11.97
C TYR A 581 14.34 -2.07 10.66
N PRO A 582 14.92 -2.47 9.51
CA PRO A 582 14.28 -2.21 8.23
C PRO A 582 13.01 -3.04 8.06
N ARG A 583 12.01 -2.54 7.31
CA ARG A 583 10.71 -3.20 7.08
C ARG A 583 10.68 -4.17 5.90
N GLU A 584 11.71 -4.18 5.05
CA GLU A 584 11.79 -5.08 3.89
C GLU A 584 11.67 -6.56 4.30
N VAL A 585 10.84 -7.33 3.59
CA VAL A 585 10.51 -8.72 3.97
C VAL A 585 11.32 -9.78 3.22
N LYS A 586 11.96 -9.44 2.10
CA LYS A 586 12.67 -10.41 1.26
C LYS A 586 13.80 -11.11 1.98
N GLY A 587 13.86 -12.43 1.82
CA GLY A 587 14.91 -13.26 2.44
C GLY A 587 14.85 -13.25 3.97
N ARG A 588 13.76 -12.76 4.55
CA ARG A 588 13.52 -12.76 6.01
C ARG A 588 12.42 -13.75 6.42
N GLN A 589 12.04 -14.65 5.50
CA GLN A 589 11.13 -15.75 5.77
C GLN A 589 11.60 -16.54 7.01
N GLY A 590 10.67 -16.78 7.94
CA GLY A 590 10.94 -17.50 9.19
C GLY A 590 11.76 -16.73 10.24
N LEU A 591 12.17 -15.48 9.98
CA LEU A 591 12.83 -14.63 10.97
C LEU A 591 11.78 -13.83 11.77
N ARG A 592 11.92 -13.84 13.09
CA ARG A 592 11.12 -12.99 13.99
C ARG A 592 11.85 -11.68 14.25
N ARG A 593 11.30 -10.55 13.80
CA ARG A 593 11.90 -9.21 13.96
C ARG A 593 10.89 -8.16 14.45
N PRO A 594 11.35 -7.13 15.17
CA PRO A 594 10.48 -6.04 15.56
C PRO A 594 10.20 -5.10 14.37
N LEU A 595 8.95 -4.67 14.23
CA LEU A 595 8.52 -3.52 13.44
C LEU A 595 8.36 -2.33 14.40
N LEU A 596 9.05 -1.23 14.12
CA LEU A 596 9.01 -0.06 14.98
C LEU A 596 7.97 0.94 14.52
N VAL A 597 7.17 1.38 15.48
CA VAL A 597 6.15 2.41 15.30
C VAL A 597 6.33 3.50 16.36
N PHE A 598 5.72 4.66 16.12
CA PHE A 598 5.77 5.78 17.06
C PHE A 598 4.39 6.46 17.15
N PRO A 599 4.05 7.06 18.31
CA PRO A 599 2.80 7.79 18.47
C PRO A 599 2.83 9.06 17.62
N CYS A 600 1.80 9.25 16.80
CA CYS A 600 1.80 10.28 15.75
C CYS A 600 0.46 10.99 15.56
N ASN A 601 0.52 12.13 14.87
CA ASN A 601 -0.62 12.73 14.18
C ASN A 601 -0.34 12.77 12.68
N ALA A 602 -1.39 12.59 11.88
CA ALA A 602 -1.33 12.59 10.43
C ALA A 602 -1.58 13.99 9.85
N LEU A 603 -0.82 14.36 8.82
CA LEU A 603 -1.00 15.54 8.00
C LEU A 603 -1.20 15.10 6.54
N ASN A 604 -2.39 15.35 5.99
CA ASN A 604 -2.72 15.05 4.60
C ASN A 604 -2.17 16.13 3.66
N LEU A 605 -1.50 15.70 2.59
CA LEU A 605 -1.00 16.54 1.51
C LEU A 605 -1.65 16.15 0.19
N TYR A 606 -1.87 17.15 -0.67
CA TYR A 606 -2.50 17.00 -1.99
C TYR A 606 -1.61 17.63 -3.06
N ASP A 607 -1.86 17.29 -4.32
CA ASP A 607 -1.20 17.88 -5.50
C ASP A 607 0.32 17.66 -5.49
N LEU A 608 0.75 16.40 -5.54
CA LEU A 608 2.17 15.99 -5.53
C LEU A 608 2.80 15.88 -6.93
N ILE A 609 2.16 16.46 -7.95
CA ILE A 609 2.62 16.37 -9.33
C ILE A 609 3.54 17.56 -9.61
N ASP A 610 4.73 17.29 -10.13
CA ASP A 610 5.57 18.33 -10.67
C ASP A 610 4.93 18.90 -11.93
N GLU A 611 4.56 20.18 -11.90
CA GLU A 611 3.81 20.86 -12.96
C GLU A 611 4.59 21.02 -14.27
N ARG A 612 5.90 20.73 -14.28
CA ARG A 612 6.75 20.82 -15.46
C ARG A 612 6.92 19.47 -16.14
N TYR A 613 7.14 18.42 -15.37
CA TYR A 613 7.41 17.09 -15.88
C TYR A 613 6.19 16.18 -15.87
N PHE A 614 5.09 16.58 -15.22
CA PHE A 614 3.88 15.79 -15.01
C PHE A 614 4.17 14.43 -14.34
N GLU A 615 5.21 14.43 -13.49
CA GLU A 615 5.66 13.28 -12.72
C GLU A 615 5.32 13.50 -11.24
N THR A 616 4.98 12.43 -10.54
CA THR A 616 4.71 12.52 -9.10
C THR A 616 6.02 12.57 -8.32
N LEU A 617 6.09 13.44 -7.31
CA LEU A 617 7.28 13.61 -6.49
C LEU A 617 7.52 12.37 -5.61
N GLN A 618 8.76 11.87 -5.61
CA GLN A 618 9.09 10.56 -5.03
C GLN A 618 9.93 10.63 -3.75
N GLN A 619 10.65 11.73 -3.54
CA GLN A 619 11.54 11.89 -2.39
C GLN A 619 10.91 12.90 -1.44
N MET A 620 10.60 12.47 -0.21
CA MET A 620 10.03 13.33 0.83
C MET A 620 11.02 13.50 1.98
N PHE A 621 11.16 14.75 2.45
CA PHE A 621 11.94 15.11 3.63
C PHE A 621 11.05 15.85 4.62
N ILE A 622 11.17 15.50 5.90
CA ILE A 622 10.38 16.07 6.99
C ILE A 622 11.33 16.73 7.98
N TYR A 623 10.97 17.92 8.46
CA TYR A 623 11.76 18.70 9.40
C TYR A 623 10.91 19.13 10.60
N ASP A 624 11.47 19.08 11.81
CA ASP A 624 10.91 19.73 12.99
C ASP A 624 11.03 21.25 12.81
N ALA A 625 9.90 21.97 12.80
CA ALA A 625 9.86 23.40 12.52
C ALA A 625 10.57 24.28 13.58
N ARG A 626 10.92 23.72 14.74
CA ARG A 626 11.68 24.42 15.79
C ARG A 626 13.18 24.33 15.57
N THR A 627 13.68 23.21 15.04
CA THR A 627 15.12 22.94 14.91
C THR A 627 15.61 22.89 13.47
N ASP A 628 14.69 22.89 12.50
CA ASP A 628 14.97 22.76 11.07
C ASP A 628 15.81 21.52 10.73
N SER A 629 15.65 20.48 11.55
CA SER A 629 16.34 19.19 11.44
C SER A 629 15.33 18.06 11.30
N GLU A 630 15.77 16.94 10.77
CA GLU A 630 14.96 15.72 10.74
C GLU A 630 14.50 15.34 12.17
N PRO A 631 13.20 15.06 12.38
CA PRO A 631 12.71 14.59 13.68
C PRO A 631 13.33 13.24 14.05
N ARG A 632 13.44 12.96 15.36
CA ARG A 632 13.98 11.67 15.84
C ARG A 632 13.15 10.44 15.42
N SER A 633 11.84 10.65 15.31
CA SER A 633 10.88 9.68 14.81
C SER A 633 9.94 10.44 13.88
N PHE A 634 9.66 9.88 12.71
CA PHE A 634 8.74 10.44 11.74
C PHE A 634 8.30 9.33 10.78
N GLY A 635 7.26 9.57 9.99
CA GLY A 635 6.85 8.65 8.95
C GLY A 635 6.16 9.39 7.81
N TYR A 636 6.01 8.70 6.69
CA TYR A 636 5.15 9.15 5.61
C TYR A 636 4.70 7.97 4.76
N GLU A 637 3.57 8.15 4.07
CA GLU A 637 3.08 7.24 3.04
C GLU A 637 2.96 7.97 1.72
N LEU A 638 3.55 7.35 0.69
CA LEU A 638 3.56 7.81 -0.69
C LEU A 638 2.81 6.81 -1.58
N PRO A 639 2.29 7.27 -2.73
CA PRO A 639 1.74 6.37 -3.73
C PRO A 639 2.84 5.42 -4.25
N VAL A 640 2.45 4.19 -4.59
CA VAL A 640 3.39 3.22 -5.16
C VAL A 640 3.72 3.64 -6.58
N HIS A 641 4.97 4.05 -6.81
CA HIS A 641 5.44 4.42 -8.14
C HIS A 641 5.97 3.18 -8.85
N SER A 642 5.46 2.92 -10.07
CA SER A 642 5.99 1.95 -11.04
C SER A 642 6.42 0.62 -10.41
N PRO A 643 5.48 -0.32 -10.26
CA PRO A 643 5.81 -1.62 -9.70
C PRO A 643 6.82 -2.34 -10.59
N PRO A 644 7.60 -3.30 -10.05
CA PRO A 644 8.56 -4.04 -10.86
C PRO A 644 7.86 -4.60 -12.10
N ALA A 645 8.47 -4.48 -13.28
CA ALA A 645 7.89 -4.94 -14.56
C ALA A 645 7.42 -6.41 -14.56
N ARG A 646 7.87 -7.21 -13.59
CA ARG A 646 7.43 -8.60 -13.35
C ARG A 646 6.03 -8.73 -12.74
N VAL A 647 5.53 -7.71 -12.05
CA VAL A 647 4.23 -7.69 -11.38
C VAL A 647 3.17 -7.01 -12.25
N THR A 648 3.57 -6.08 -13.12
CA THR A 648 2.61 -5.25 -13.88
C THR A 648 2.21 -5.78 -15.23
N GLY A 649 2.99 -6.69 -15.84
CA GLY A 649 3.05 -6.68 -17.30
C GLY A 649 3.36 -5.25 -17.79
N THR A 650 3.05 -4.91 -19.03
CA THR A 650 3.24 -3.55 -19.59
C THR A 650 2.25 -2.50 -19.07
N VAL A 651 1.49 -2.77 -18.00
CA VAL A 651 0.50 -1.82 -17.49
C VAL A 651 1.18 -0.75 -16.63
N SER A 652 1.68 0.30 -17.29
CA SER A 652 1.87 1.60 -16.64
C SER A 652 0.53 2.02 -16.04
N ALA A 653 0.50 2.34 -14.75
CA ALA A 653 -0.67 2.98 -14.16
C ALA A 653 -0.94 4.27 -14.96
N SER A 654 -2.06 4.33 -15.69
CA SER A 654 -2.45 5.53 -16.47
C SER A 654 -2.82 6.72 -15.58
N TYR A 655 -2.66 6.55 -14.26
CA TYR A 655 -2.98 7.49 -13.21
C TYR A 655 -2.07 7.21 -12.00
N VAL A 656 -1.62 8.27 -11.34
CA VAL A 656 -0.90 8.21 -10.06
C VAL A 656 -1.70 9.01 -9.04
N GLU A 657 -1.79 8.51 -7.80
CA GLU A 657 -2.49 9.19 -6.70
C GLU A 657 -1.64 10.39 -6.22
N PRO A 658 -2.03 11.66 -6.47
CA PRO A 658 -1.18 12.81 -6.17
C PRO A 658 -1.37 13.26 -4.72
N VAL A 659 -1.30 12.33 -3.77
CA VAL A 659 -1.53 12.59 -2.34
C VAL A 659 -0.52 11.86 -1.47
N ALA A 660 -0.26 12.42 -0.29
CA ALA A 660 0.60 11.81 0.71
C ALA A 660 0.05 12.04 2.10
N VAL A 661 0.51 11.21 3.04
CA VAL A 661 0.25 11.41 4.46
C VAL A 661 1.59 11.48 5.17
N VAL A 662 1.80 12.55 5.93
CA VAL A 662 2.96 12.73 6.81
C VAL A 662 2.55 12.39 8.23
N PHE A 663 3.34 11.56 8.91
CA PHE A 663 3.17 11.23 10.32
C PHE A 663 4.22 11.97 11.14
N ALA A 664 3.76 12.89 11.98
CA ALA A 664 4.62 13.66 12.87
C ALA A 664 4.46 13.21 14.32
N PRO A 665 5.52 13.30 15.15
CA PRO A 665 5.40 13.08 16.58
C PRO A 665 4.36 14.00 17.22
N LEU A 666 3.82 13.55 18.35
CA LEU A 666 2.88 14.35 19.13
C LEU A 666 3.50 15.72 19.49
N GLN A 667 2.71 16.79 19.34
CA GLN A 667 3.11 18.17 19.63
C GLN A 667 4.27 18.73 18.77
N THR A 668 4.59 18.09 17.64
CA THR A 668 5.60 18.58 16.70
C THR A 668 4.94 19.26 15.51
N LYS A 669 5.37 20.49 15.23
CA LYS A 669 5.08 21.16 13.95
C LYS A 669 6.12 20.72 12.92
N VAL A 670 5.66 20.43 11.71
CA VAL A 670 6.52 19.92 10.64
C VAL A 670 6.59 20.86 9.45
N LYS A 671 7.75 20.88 8.82
CA LYS A 671 7.96 21.38 7.47
C LYS A 671 8.22 20.19 6.55
N VAL A 672 7.77 20.28 5.31
CA VAL A 672 7.88 19.19 4.34
C VAL A 672 8.50 19.72 3.07
N THR A 673 9.49 19.01 2.53
CA THR A 673 9.98 19.27 1.18
C THR A 673 9.91 17.99 0.38
N MET A 674 9.72 18.12 -0.93
CA MET A 674 9.80 16.98 -1.84
C MET A 674 10.65 17.30 -3.06
N GLY A 675 11.31 16.27 -3.58
CA GLY A 675 12.20 16.36 -4.73
C GLY A 675 12.05 15.21 -5.71
N MET A 676 12.78 15.34 -6.82
CA MET A 676 12.77 14.38 -7.93
C MET A 676 14.19 14.02 -8.37
N GLY A 677 14.84 13.10 -7.64
CA GLY A 677 16.15 12.56 -7.99
C GLY A 677 17.20 13.66 -8.21
N LEU A 678 17.89 13.62 -9.35
CA LEU A 678 18.93 14.61 -9.71
C LEU A 678 18.38 16.02 -9.97
N LEU A 679 17.06 16.19 -10.10
CA LEU A 679 16.45 17.49 -10.36
C LEU A 679 16.26 18.33 -9.10
N GLY A 680 16.60 17.80 -7.92
CA GLY A 680 16.56 18.51 -6.64
C GLY A 680 15.15 18.69 -6.07
N LEU A 681 15.01 19.61 -5.13
CA LEU A 681 13.73 19.97 -4.50
C LEU A 681 12.82 20.68 -5.51
N ARG A 682 11.54 20.30 -5.49
CA ARG A 682 10.48 20.83 -6.34
C ARG A 682 9.29 21.36 -5.56
N MET A 683 9.15 20.93 -4.31
CA MET A 683 8.07 21.30 -3.42
C MET A 683 8.65 21.69 -2.06
N ILE A 684 8.23 22.84 -1.55
CA ILE A 684 8.63 23.34 -0.23
C ILE A 684 7.38 23.83 0.49
N LEU A 685 7.10 23.20 1.63
CA LEU A 685 6.00 23.53 2.53
C LEU A 685 6.59 23.86 3.91
N THR A 686 6.62 25.14 4.23
CA THR A 686 7.21 25.66 5.47
C THR A 686 6.28 26.56 6.28
N ASN A 687 5.13 26.96 5.71
CA ASN A 687 4.25 27.98 6.27
C ASN A 687 5.03 29.29 6.51
N SER A 688 5.55 29.85 5.42
CA SER A 688 6.42 31.01 5.45
C SER A 688 5.65 32.33 5.51
N SER A 689 6.34 33.36 5.97
CA SER A 689 5.84 34.73 6.04
C SER A 689 6.98 35.70 5.73
N PRO A 690 6.70 36.93 5.28
CA PRO A 690 7.75 37.94 5.09
C PRO A 690 8.60 38.18 6.34
N GLU A 691 8.01 38.08 7.53
CA GLU A 691 8.71 38.25 8.82
C GLU A 691 9.56 37.03 9.19
N ARG A 692 9.15 35.83 8.76
CA ARG A 692 9.86 34.58 8.97
C ARG A 692 9.87 33.74 7.68
N PRO A 693 10.78 34.03 6.74
CA PRO A 693 10.82 33.36 5.43
C PRO A 693 11.08 31.85 5.52
N GLU A 694 11.85 31.41 6.52
CA GLU A 694 12.07 29.97 6.82
C GLU A 694 10.78 29.24 7.24
N GLY A 695 9.75 29.97 7.64
CA GLY A 695 8.44 29.46 8.05
C GLY A 695 8.36 28.90 9.47
N VAL A 696 7.12 28.72 9.93
CA VAL A 696 6.76 28.25 11.28
C VAL A 696 6.31 26.80 11.34
N GLY A 697 6.20 26.14 10.18
CA GLY A 697 5.68 24.78 10.03
C GLY A 697 4.17 24.66 10.21
N PHE A 698 3.68 23.45 9.93
CA PHE A 698 2.28 23.04 10.05
C PHE A 698 2.09 22.20 11.30
N ASP A 699 0.99 22.44 12.02
CA ASP A 699 0.60 21.63 13.18
C ASP A 699 -0.42 20.59 12.72
N PRO A 700 -0.08 19.29 12.68
CA PRO A 700 -1.00 18.25 12.22
C PRO A 700 -2.27 18.09 13.08
N VAL A 701 -2.29 18.62 14.31
CA VAL A 701 -3.51 18.60 15.15
C VAL A 701 -4.44 19.74 14.76
N ALA A 702 -3.89 20.95 14.60
CA ALA A 702 -4.69 22.13 14.23
C ALA A 702 -5.09 22.12 12.75
N GLN A 703 -4.24 21.52 11.90
CA GLN A 703 -4.36 21.47 10.45
C GLN A 703 -4.06 20.04 9.97
N PRO A 704 -4.94 19.05 10.25
CA PRO A 704 -4.73 17.66 9.85
C PRO A 704 -4.74 17.44 8.33
N ARG A 705 -5.21 18.44 7.59
CA ARG A 705 -5.20 18.48 6.12
C ARG A 705 -4.70 19.84 5.65
N LEU A 706 -3.77 19.83 4.72
CA LEU A 706 -3.29 21.04 4.09
C LEU A 706 -4.04 21.26 2.77
N ALA A 707 -5.25 21.82 2.85
CA ALA A 707 -6.00 22.21 1.67
C ALA A 707 -5.23 23.25 0.85
N ARG A 708 -5.50 23.30 -0.46
CA ARG A 708 -4.95 24.26 -1.41
C ARG A 708 -3.42 24.20 -1.45
N THR A 709 -2.89 22.98 -1.40
CA THR A 709 -1.47 22.69 -1.25
C THR A 709 -0.64 23.37 -2.34
N SER A 710 -1.04 23.34 -3.61
CA SER A 710 -0.31 24.01 -4.71
C SER A 710 -0.17 25.53 -4.51
N TYR A 711 -1.20 26.21 -3.97
CA TYR A 711 -1.10 27.62 -3.61
C TYR A 711 -0.15 27.84 -2.43
N GLN A 712 -0.22 27.00 -1.40
CA GLN A 712 0.68 27.07 -0.24
C GLN A 712 2.14 26.86 -0.65
N ILE A 713 2.42 25.87 -1.52
CA ILE A 713 3.77 25.60 -2.04
C ILE A 713 4.29 26.81 -2.80
N ALA A 714 3.52 27.33 -3.76
CA ALA A 714 3.93 28.47 -4.56
C ALA A 714 4.18 29.71 -3.68
N SER A 715 3.31 29.94 -2.69
CA SER A 715 3.46 31.04 -1.73
C SER A 715 4.71 30.87 -0.86
N ASP A 716 4.95 29.66 -0.36
CA ASP A 716 6.08 29.38 0.53
C ASP A 716 7.41 29.56 -0.21
N MET A 717 7.52 28.99 -1.40
CA MET A 717 8.70 29.13 -2.27
C MET A 717 8.95 30.58 -2.65
N TRP A 718 7.91 31.31 -3.06
CA TRP A 718 8.04 32.71 -3.45
C TRP A 718 8.57 33.57 -2.31
N VAL A 719 8.05 33.42 -1.08
CA VAL A 719 8.53 34.20 0.07
C VAL A 719 9.99 33.90 0.41
N ILE A 720 10.39 32.62 0.33
CA ILE A 720 11.78 32.20 0.56
C ILE A 720 12.70 32.82 -0.51
N ASP A 721 12.34 32.69 -1.78
CA ASP A 721 13.13 33.20 -2.90
C ASP A 721 13.21 34.73 -2.87
N GLN A 722 12.11 35.42 -2.59
CA GLN A 722 12.10 36.88 -2.44
C GLN A 722 13.09 37.32 -1.35
N SER A 723 13.06 36.69 -0.16
CA SER A 723 13.98 37.03 0.92
C SER A 723 15.45 36.78 0.55
N ARG A 724 15.74 35.70 -0.19
CA ARG A 724 17.11 35.36 -0.62
C ARG A 724 17.58 36.31 -1.72
N MET A 725 16.74 36.59 -2.70
CA MET A 725 17.03 37.50 -3.80
C MET A 725 17.26 38.94 -3.31
N GLU A 726 16.47 39.43 -2.36
CA GLU A 726 16.69 40.75 -1.75
C GLU A 726 18.05 40.82 -1.04
N ARG A 727 18.41 39.77 -0.28
CA ARG A 727 19.73 39.65 0.35
C ARG A 727 20.84 39.67 -0.69
N GLN A 728 20.75 38.84 -1.72
CA GLN A 728 21.74 38.77 -2.82
C GLN A 728 21.89 40.11 -3.55
N LYS A 729 20.79 40.81 -3.79
CA LYS A 729 20.79 42.13 -4.46
C LYS A 729 21.52 43.20 -3.66
N VAL A 730 21.43 43.18 -2.33
CA VAL A 730 22.21 44.07 -1.44
C VAL A 730 23.72 43.88 -1.66
N TYR A 731 24.16 42.67 -2.02
CA TYR A 731 25.56 42.35 -2.30
C TYR A 731 25.93 42.38 -3.79
N GLY A 732 25.07 42.97 -4.64
CA GLY A 732 25.34 43.17 -6.07
C GLY A 732 25.17 41.92 -6.94
N ILE A 733 24.63 40.82 -6.39
CA ILE A 733 24.33 39.61 -7.13
C ILE A 733 22.89 39.71 -7.63
N SER A 734 22.70 39.76 -8.95
CA SER A 734 21.37 39.80 -9.56
C SER A 734 21.35 39.06 -10.89
N SER A 735 20.21 38.45 -11.21
CA SER A 735 19.98 37.74 -12.46
C SER A 735 18.65 38.20 -13.05
N THR A 736 18.67 38.72 -14.28
CA THR A 736 17.47 39.19 -14.98
C THR A 736 16.48 38.05 -15.19
N ARG A 737 16.97 36.89 -15.65
CA ARG A 737 16.15 35.70 -15.87
C ARG A 737 15.46 35.24 -14.58
N LEU A 738 16.18 35.25 -13.46
CA LEU A 738 15.63 34.87 -12.16
C LEU A 738 14.52 35.85 -11.74
N SER A 739 14.79 37.15 -11.86
CA SER A 739 13.82 38.21 -11.58
C SER A 739 12.56 38.09 -12.44
N GLU A 740 12.68 37.73 -13.71
CA GLU A 740 11.54 37.51 -14.61
C GLU A 740 10.69 36.31 -14.19
N LEU A 741 11.31 35.17 -13.84
CA LEU A 741 10.59 33.98 -13.37
C LEU A 741 9.84 34.28 -12.07
N HIS A 742 10.52 34.92 -11.12
CA HIS A 742 9.95 35.26 -9.82
C HIS A 742 8.82 36.30 -9.92
N THR A 743 8.93 37.25 -10.85
CA THR A 743 7.85 38.22 -11.13
C THR A 743 6.62 37.53 -11.73
N LYS A 744 6.82 36.61 -12.69
CA LYS A 744 5.70 35.84 -13.26
C LYS A 744 5.01 34.96 -12.23
N ALA A 745 5.78 34.31 -11.35
CA ALA A 745 5.20 33.56 -10.25
C ALA A 745 4.32 34.46 -9.35
N LYS A 746 4.76 35.69 -9.07
CA LYS A 746 3.99 36.67 -8.31
C LYS A 746 2.67 37.05 -8.99
N GLU A 747 2.71 37.30 -10.30
CA GLU A 747 1.50 37.60 -11.10
C GLU A 747 0.46 36.48 -10.98
N PHE A 748 0.88 35.22 -11.13
CA PHE A 748 0.00 34.06 -10.97
C PHE A 748 -0.46 33.84 -9.53
N LEU A 749 0.37 34.12 -8.52
CA LEU A 749 -0.04 34.07 -7.12
C LEU A 749 -1.12 35.11 -6.79
N ASP A 750 -0.99 36.32 -7.33
CA ASP A 750 -1.97 37.38 -7.14
C ASP A 750 -3.28 37.09 -7.90
N GLU A 751 -3.19 36.48 -9.08
CA GLU A 751 -4.34 35.94 -9.80
C GLU A 751 -5.03 34.82 -9.01
N ALA A 752 -4.26 33.87 -8.47
CA ALA A 752 -4.78 32.79 -7.64
C ALA A 752 -5.48 33.34 -6.40
N ARG A 753 -4.88 34.31 -5.69
CA ARG A 753 -5.53 34.96 -4.53
C ARG A 753 -6.87 35.60 -4.92
N THR A 754 -6.90 36.33 -6.03
CA THR A 754 -8.13 36.97 -6.54
C THR A 754 -9.20 35.94 -6.89
N ALA A 755 -8.80 34.84 -7.56
CA ALA A 755 -9.70 33.74 -7.90
C ALA A 755 -10.22 33.01 -6.65
N LEU A 756 -9.39 32.84 -5.61
CA LEU A 756 -9.78 32.23 -4.34
C LEU A 756 -10.84 33.08 -3.62
N GLU A 757 -10.63 34.40 -3.54
CA GLU A 757 -11.59 35.34 -2.95
C GLU A 757 -12.93 35.32 -3.72
N ALA A 758 -12.88 35.20 -5.04
CA ALA A 758 -14.05 35.06 -5.90
C ALA A 758 -14.65 33.64 -5.92
N ARG A 759 -14.02 32.66 -5.25
CA ARG A 759 -14.35 31.23 -5.30
C ARG A 759 -14.46 30.69 -6.74
N ASP A 760 -13.57 31.18 -7.61
CA ASP A 760 -13.40 30.68 -8.97
C ASP A 760 -12.37 29.54 -8.95
N TRP A 761 -12.85 28.33 -8.65
CA TRP A 761 -12.02 27.18 -8.33
C TRP A 761 -11.14 26.71 -9.49
N GLU A 762 -11.66 26.75 -10.71
CA GLU A 762 -10.90 26.37 -11.91
C GLU A 762 -9.71 27.33 -12.11
N ARG A 763 -9.98 28.63 -12.09
CA ARG A 763 -8.95 29.65 -12.25
C ARG A 763 -7.95 29.64 -11.10
N PHE A 764 -8.43 29.42 -9.88
CA PHE A 764 -7.59 29.29 -8.69
C PHE A 764 -6.58 28.15 -8.81
N VAL A 765 -7.03 26.93 -9.15
CA VAL A 765 -6.15 25.77 -9.28
C VAL A 765 -5.17 25.98 -10.43
N ALA A 766 -5.63 26.46 -11.58
CA ALA A 766 -4.77 26.73 -12.73
C ALA A 766 -3.67 27.76 -12.42
N ALA A 767 -4.02 28.90 -11.81
CA ALA A 767 -3.07 29.94 -11.44
C ALA A 767 -2.10 29.49 -10.34
N SER A 768 -2.56 28.71 -9.37
CA SER A 768 -1.70 28.16 -8.29
C SER A 768 -0.63 27.21 -8.84
N ARG A 769 -1.01 26.30 -9.73
CA ARG A 769 -0.09 25.38 -10.41
C ARG A 769 0.88 26.13 -11.33
N ALA A 770 0.41 27.14 -12.06
CA ALA A 770 1.27 27.99 -12.87
C ALA A 770 2.32 28.73 -12.02
N ALA A 771 1.92 29.33 -10.89
CA ALA A 771 2.83 29.98 -9.96
C ALA A 771 3.90 29.01 -9.42
N TRP A 772 3.47 27.81 -9.00
CA TRP A 772 4.37 26.77 -8.54
C TRP A 772 5.38 26.36 -9.62
N ALA A 773 4.93 26.17 -10.88
CA ALA A 773 5.82 25.81 -11.98
C ALA A 773 6.95 26.84 -12.22
N TYR A 774 6.65 28.14 -12.06
CA TYR A 774 7.65 29.20 -12.18
C TYR A 774 8.64 29.20 -11.00
N GLU A 775 8.16 29.08 -9.76
CA GLU A 775 9.01 29.02 -8.56
C GLU A 775 9.87 27.75 -8.51
N ALA A 776 9.34 26.60 -8.91
CA ALA A 776 10.11 25.35 -9.03
C ALA A 776 11.27 25.43 -10.05
N ARG A 777 11.27 26.46 -10.91
CA ARG A 777 12.38 26.80 -11.81
C ARG A 777 13.29 27.88 -11.22
N ALA A 778 12.75 28.85 -10.50
CA ALA A 778 13.52 29.92 -9.87
C ALA A 778 14.37 29.38 -8.70
N TYR A 779 13.78 28.57 -7.83
CA TYR A 779 14.40 28.12 -6.58
C TYR A 779 15.77 27.45 -6.75
N PRO A 780 15.98 26.48 -7.68
CA PRO A 780 17.30 25.92 -7.90
C PRO A 780 18.34 26.95 -8.39
N ASP A 781 17.91 27.95 -9.16
CA ASP A 781 18.78 29.02 -9.66
C ASP A 781 19.15 29.99 -8.49
N VAL A 782 18.22 30.29 -7.57
CA VAL A 782 18.49 31.07 -6.33
C VAL A 782 19.50 30.32 -5.45
N GLN A 783 19.22 29.05 -5.15
CA GLN A 783 20.04 28.23 -4.29
C GLN A 783 21.44 27.99 -4.90
N GLY A 784 21.51 27.77 -6.21
CA GLY A 784 22.77 27.61 -6.94
C GLY A 784 23.68 28.84 -6.81
N THR A 785 23.09 30.03 -6.90
CA THR A 785 23.83 31.30 -6.77
C THR A 785 24.46 31.47 -5.38
N GLU A 786 23.72 31.10 -4.32
CA GLU A 786 24.25 31.05 -2.95
C GLU A 786 25.34 29.99 -2.80
N ALA A 787 25.09 28.78 -3.29
CA ALA A 787 26.05 27.69 -3.21
C ALA A 787 27.37 28.00 -3.92
N ASP A 788 27.31 28.66 -5.09
CA ASP A 788 28.50 29.07 -5.84
C ASP A 788 29.31 30.14 -5.10
N THR A 789 28.62 31.04 -4.40
CA THR A 789 29.26 32.03 -3.52
C THR A 789 30.02 31.33 -2.38
N ILE A 790 29.38 30.34 -1.73
CA ILE A 790 30.00 29.54 -0.65
C ILE A 790 31.20 28.74 -1.17
N LYS A 791 31.04 28.05 -2.30
CA LYS A 791 32.12 27.28 -2.95
C LYS A 791 33.31 28.17 -3.32
N GLY A 792 33.04 29.37 -3.83
CA GLY A 792 34.07 30.38 -4.10
C GLY A 792 34.86 30.75 -2.86
N VAL A 793 34.19 31.01 -1.74
CA VAL A 793 34.85 31.30 -0.45
C VAL A 793 35.70 30.11 0.01
N LEU A 794 35.14 28.89 -0.01
CA LEU A 794 35.89 27.68 0.37
C LEU A 794 37.14 27.49 -0.49
N PHE A 795 37.04 27.74 -1.79
CA PHE A 795 38.18 27.68 -2.71
C PHE A 795 39.25 28.72 -2.38
N TYR A 796 38.88 29.98 -2.12
CA TYR A 796 39.83 31.02 -1.72
C TYR A 796 40.53 30.67 -0.40
N LEU A 797 39.81 30.11 0.58
CA LEU A 797 40.40 29.69 1.86
C LEU A 797 41.33 28.48 1.70
N ALA A 798 40.98 27.54 0.82
CA ALA A 798 41.86 26.42 0.47
C ALA A 798 43.16 26.88 -0.18
N LEU A 799 43.11 27.90 -1.05
CA LEU A 799 44.31 28.50 -1.66
C LEU A 799 45.14 29.32 -0.65
N LEU A 800 44.46 29.92 0.34
CA LEU A 800 45.10 30.75 1.35
C LEU A 800 46.02 29.94 2.28
N LEU A 801 45.71 28.67 2.50
CA LEU A 801 46.46 27.78 3.37
C LEU A 801 47.91 27.52 2.90
N PRO A 802 48.17 27.04 1.66
CA PRO A 802 49.53 26.92 1.14
C PRO A 802 50.19 28.29 0.98
N PHE A 803 49.44 29.34 0.60
CA PHE A 803 49.96 30.70 0.51
C PHE A 803 50.54 31.17 1.86
N ALA A 804 49.78 31.02 2.94
CA ALA A 804 50.20 31.42 4.28
C ALA A 804 51.44 30.65 4.73
N PHE A 805 51.53 29.36 4.40
CA PHE A 805 52.71 28.54 4.65
C PHE A 805 53.93 29.03 3.85
N PHE A 806 53.78 29.33 2.56
CA PHE A 806 54.89 29.83 1.75
C PHE A 806 55.36 31.23 2.19
N ILE A 807 54.44 32.11 2.61
CA ILE A 807 54.79 33.42 3.16
C ILE A 807 55.53 33.26 4.50
N GLU A 808 55.15 32.30 5.33
CA GLU A 808 55.92 31.96 6.53
C GLU A 808 57.37 31.62 6.17
N ARG A 809 57.56 30.72 5.20
CA ARG A 809 58.89 30.31 4.72
C ARG A 809 59.69 31.44 4.10
N LEU A 810 59.01 32.36 3.40
CA LEU A 810 59.64 33.45 2.67
C LEU A 810 60.04 34.62 3.60
N VAL A 811 59.20 34.98 4.57
CA VAL A 811 59.35 36.21 5.37
C VAL A 811 59.94 35.94 6.75
N PHE A 812 59.54 34.86 7.43
CA PHE A 812 59.95 34.60 8.82
C PHE A 812 60.99 33.48 8.91
N GLY A 813 60.83 32.42 8.13
CA GLY A 813 61.77 31.30 8.05
C GLY A 813 62.02 30.64 9.41
N ALA A 814 60.98 30.45 10.23
CA ALA A 814 61.16 30.03 11.62
C ALA A 814 61.74 28.60 11.70
N PRO A 815 62.74 28.33 12.56
CA PRO A 815 63.40 27.03 12.60
C PRO A 815 62.59 25.98 13.39
N ARG A 816 61.72 26.40 14.32
CA ARG A 816 60.92 25.50 15.16
C ARG A 816 59.51 25.34 14.60
N ILE A 817 59.01 24.11 14.61
CA ILE A 817 57.67 23.81 14.06
C ILE A 817 56.54 24.58 14.77
N LYS A 818 56.65 24.79 16.09
CA LYS A 818 55.68 25.59 16.84
C LYS A 818 55.62 27.05 16.36
N GLU A 819 56.77 27.61 15.99
CA GLU A 819 56.88 28.97 15.47
C GLU A 819 56.40 29.04 14.01
N GLN A 820 56.67 28.01 13.20
CA GLN A 820 56.14 27.89 11.82
C GLN A 820 54.62 27.84 11.79
N ILE A 821 54.00 27.03 12.67
CA ILE A 821 52.54 26.94 12.79
C ILE A 821 51.98 28.29 13.25
N LEU A 822 52.60 28.91 14.27
CA LEU A 822 52.14 30.21 14.78
C LEU A 822 52.15 31.27 13.68
N TRP A 823 53.23 31.39 12.91
CA TRP A 823 53.34 32.38 11.84
C TRP A 823 52.43 32.06 10.66
N THR A 824 52.30 30.79 10.26
CA THR A 824 51.37 30.36 9.19
C THR A 824 49.92 30.70 9.56
N VAL A 825 49.49 30.34 10.77
CA VAL A 825 48.14 30.66 11.27
C VAL A 825 47.95 32.16 11.40
N SER A 826 48.96 32.91 11.84
CA SER A 826 48.89 34.37 11.95
C SER A 826 48.71 35.04 10.58
N VAL A 827 49.50 34.63 9.58
CA VAL A 827 49.36 35.12 8.19
C VAL A 827 47.99 34.75 7.63
N PHE A 828 47.56 33.51 7.82
CA PHE A 828 46.24 33.05 7.39
C PHE A 828 45.13 33.90 8.02
N LEU A 829 45.17 34.15 9.33
CA LEU A 829 44.17 34.98 10.02
C LEU A 829 44.17 36.43 9.54
N VAL A 830 45.35 37.04 9.35
CA VAL A 830 45.44 38.43 8.85
C VAL A 830 44.84 38.55 7.46
N VAL A 831 45.21 37.65 6.54
CA VAL A 831 44.70 37.68 5.17
C VAL A 831 43.22 37.30 5.12
N TYR A 832 42.77 36.35 5.95
CA TYR A 832 41.36 36.01 6.12
C TYR A 832 40.55 37.24 6.56
N ILE A 833 41.01 37.97 7.58
CA ILE A 833 40.35 39.18 8.06
C ILE A 833 40.30 40.23 6.92
N GLY A 834 41.39 40.40 6.17
CA GLY A 834 41.42 41.28 5.01
C GLY A 834 40.39 40.90 3.94
N LEU A 835 40.39 39.64 3.51
CA LEU A 835 39.44 39.11 2.52
C LEU A 835 38.00 39.21 2.99
N ARG A 836 37.73 39.02 4.28
CA ARG A 836 36.39 39.16 4.85
C ARG A 836 35.80 40.56 4.66
N TYR A 837 36.62 41.60 4.79
CA TYR A 837 36.14 42.98 4.62
C TYR A 837 36.11 43.42 3.15
N VAL A 838 36.96 42.84 2.30
CA VAL A 838 37.10 43.25 0.89
C VAL A 838 36.18 42.45 -0.04
N HIS A 839 35.98 41.15 0.23
CA HIS A 839 35.30 40.24 -0.69
C HIS A 839 33.82 40.04 -0.29
N PRO A 840 32.85 40.47 -1.14
CA PRO A 840 31.41 40.44 -0.81
C PRO A 840 30.87 39.06 -0.42
N ALA A 841 31.41 37.98 -1.01
CA ALA A 841 30.99 36.61 -0.69
C ALA A 841 31.15 36.22 0.79
N PHE A 842 32.08 36.83 1.55
CA PHE A 842 32.23 36.56 2.98
C PHE A 842 31.12 37.19 3.83
N GLN A 843 30.41 38.19 3.29
CA GLN A 843 29.31 38.87 3.96
C GLN A 843 27.96 38.16 3.73
N LEU A 844 27.87 37.30 2.70
CA LEU A 844 26.71 36.46 2.39
C LEU A 844 26.62 35.20 3.25
N LEU A 845 27.69 34.85 3.98
CA LEU A 845 27.74 33.70 4.87
C LEU A 845 27.14 34.05 6.23
N ASP A 846 26.15 33.28 6.69
CA ASP A 846 25.55 33.48 8.01
C ASP A 846 26.53 33.19 9.16
N THR A 847 27.48 32.25 8.95
CA THR A 847 28.48 31.86 9.96
C THR A 847 29.87 31.61 9.35
N PRO A 848 30.58 32.65 8.87
CA PRO A 848 31.90 32.51 8.24
C PRO A 848 32.97 31.97 9.20
N TRP A 849 32.70 32.05 10.51
CA TRP A 849 33.56 31.52 11.57
C TRP A 849 33.59 30.00 11.65
N ILE A 850 32.51 29.30 11.27
CA ILE A 850 32.48 27.83 11.26
C ILE A 850 33.43 27.31 10.18
N ILE A 851 33.40 27.95 9.01
CA ILE A 851 34.31 27.65 7.91
C ILE A 851 35.76 27.92 8.34
N LEU A 852 36.01 29.06 9.00
CA LEU A 852 37.34 29.37 9.58
C LEU A 852 37.81 28.28 10.55
N LEU A 853 36.93 27.83 11.47
CA LEU A 853 37.24 26.79 12.43
C LEU A 853 37.61 25.47 11.73
N GLY A 854 36.86 25.08 10.70
CA GLY A 854 37.18 23.91 9.88
C GLY A 854 38.58 23.97 9.29
N PHE A 855 38.95 25.09 8.67
CA PHE A 855 40.29 25.28 8.11
C PHE A 855 41.38 25.31 9.20
N ILE A 856 41.13 25.92 10.36
CA ILE A 856 42.08 25.91 11.49
C ILE A 856 42.31 24.47 11.99
N ILE A 857 41.25 23.67 12.14
CA ILE A 857 41.33 22.26 12.52
C ILE A 857 42.14 21.50 11.47
N SER A 858 41.83 21.64 10.17
CA SER A 858 42.57 21.00 9.09
C SER A 858 44.04 21.42 9.04
N THR A 859 44.36 22.69 9.31
CA THR A 859 45.74 23.20 9.38
C THR A 859 46.50 22.55 10.54
N ASN A 860 45.87 22.44 11.71
CA ASN A 860 46.46 21.79 12.88
C ASN A 860 46.66 20.29 12.64
N SER A 861 45.71 19.62 11.97
CA SER A 861 45.86 18.21 11.56
C SER A 861 47.02 18.02 10.57
N ALA A 862 47.15 18.89 9.57
CA ALA A 862 48.26 18.85 8.61
C ALA A 862 49.62 19.09 9.28
N ALA A 863 49.67 19.99 10.27
CA ALA A 863 50.88 20.25 11.05
C ALA A 863 51.28 19.09 11.98
N GLN A 864 50.31 18.36 12.55
CA GLN A 864 50.56 17.13 13.31
C GLN A 864 51.14 16.02 12.43
N ILE A 865 50.73 15.94 11.16
CA ILE A 865 51.24 14.97 10.19
C ILE A 865 52.68 15.31 9.78
N GLN A 866 53.09 16.59 9.80
CA GLN A 866 54.50 16.97 9.61
C GLN A 866 55.42 16.57 10.77
N THR A 867 54.87 16.29 11.96
CA THR A 867 55.64 15.80 13.13
C THR A 867 55.74 14.28 13.22
N GLY A 868 55.11 13.52 12.34
CA GLY A 868 55.20 12.06 12.28
C GLY A 868 55.32 11.58 10.83
N ASP A 869 56.48 11.04 10.48
CA ASP A 869 56.86 10.39 9.21
C ASP A 869 55.98 10.68 7.99
N THR A 870 56.51 11.56 7.13
CA THR A 870 56.08 11.79 5.76
C THR A 870 56.06 10.51 4.94
N LEU A 871 54.89 9.88 4.82
CA LEU A 871 54.42 9.04 3.71
C LEU A 871 53.00 8.61 4.07
N HIS A 872 51.95 9.26 3.52
CA HIS A 872 50.61 8.69 3.24
C HIS A 872 49.49 9.71 2.93
N PHE A 873 49.73 11.04 2.95
CA PHE A 873 48.62 11.99 2.76
C PHE A 873 48.04 12.04 1.33
N TRP A 874 48.86 11.79 0.29
CA TRP A 874 48.38 11.76 -1.09
C TRP A 874 47.51 10.53 -1.45
N SER A 875 47.41 9.53 -0.56
CA SER A 875 46.49 8.39 -0.73
C SER A 875 45.10 8.59 -0.11
N VAL A 876 44.89 9.60 0.74
CA VAL A 876 43.61 9.81 1.44
C VAL A 876 42.80 10.95 0.81
N ALA A 877 43.46 12.00 0.30
CA ALA A 877 42.77 13.11 -0.37
C ALA A 877 42.18 12.75 -1.76
N TYR A 878 42.52 11.59 -2.32
CA TYR A 878 42.03 11.14 -3.63
C TYR A 878 40.79 10.24 -3.54
N VAL A 879 40.35 9.84 -2.33
CA VAL A 879 39.27 8.85 -2.17
C VAL A 879 37.91 9.48 -1.81
N ASP A 880 37.87 10.71 -1.29
CA ASP A 880 36.62 11.38 -0.90
C ASP A 880 36.22 12.57 -1.80
N TRP A 881 36.85 12.70 -2.98
CA TRP A 881 36.52 13.73 -3.97
C TRP A 881 36.39 13.14 -5.37
N GLN A 882 35.28 12.45 -5.62
CA GLN A 882 34.68 12.27 -6.95
C GLN A 882 33.14 12.29 -6.83
N PRO A 883 32.43 12.71 -7.90
CA PRO A 883 31.11 13.35 -7.83
C PRO A 883 29.95 12.48 -7.36
#